data_AF-A0A4Y2NIE3-F1
#
_entry.id   AF-A0A4Y2NIE3-F1
#
_cell.length_a   1.000
_cell.length_b   1.000
_cell.length_c   1.000
_cell.angle_alpha   90.00
_cell.angle_beta   90.00
_cell.angle_gamma   90.00
#
_symmetry.space_group_name_H-M   'P 1'
#
loop_
_entity.id
_entity.type
_entity.pdbx_description
1 polymer ?
#
loop_
_entity_poly.entity_id
_entity_poly.type
_entity_poly.pdbx_seq_one_letter_code
_entity_poly.pdbx_strand_id
1 'polypeptide(L)'
;KHDIILKGIKSFKADLCKINSSSFFDAVLKLSEVDNNLLKDMWSNLFPGLWSVLLEDSEGKKSVAEQYEEFVKNAISCSNDWKNNEIGIFVDVFFSCYSLSLFSRSFLQFVEAFPGLSKKIFLKLEDFILGNDLSEIPKSEIYLQLLSKAYFELKDDDLLSGFHQQYSKCPELCAGIVHQNVGDFYEALDEYKDAMKRKIVEQIENEFDQAEMDLLRSYRIKCVKQLGGWDNLKETNGDLETIDADELSKSCKYLQRVFQENTLPLSEISPALKALSCVCIEELKSLSSCLFTPNHIHLMQTGRIVLEFEKALHLQTLLQGDVADFEFLEATNIFQSWFNNMPSLKDDLSFWNDITIHRLNQLKIYQTYVVQNVPMEGFHMQKMKSVAQLAYNSCIKSLAKAMYAHGLPNVCVKLLQKCKALIVNEENMELYLESLLLEMKLSKNDHRKNEILQAKACSFLESAEFPKTPTETGEAMCNVYQGLILSKINEQNTNEEYEKTVEEKFFVSYQKLTDWSKGWLYCGNFFQERFNSGDERCCEYALRSFIMSCKYDNNTTSMEPLAKIIWLLSFPSDVPLNLRNNIIEDITQIPISYWLAWIPQLLAAFLRIKDCHLSYILHNISFKHPESLYFLLHSVMIETNCMSGGEGHWNYQSCLEIMDSMKMRHPVLISSLEKIENEFILLGEKINPNILVILRRIEVKICDLLFLCASKQIAADSMDKKVQDMFIESRSSLESESDPELKKEISDLLNTSERRLENILCKLSTCIRSYTKKKKSRRSFALDPHSFLLSFCTEQVEMFFNSFVKHQPCVFISRILPKIDVIERDGKSACRIFIEGTNGKVYPYAIMPNYSMVSFMQESRVFQFFSFLNDLLQMEQETSKRFLKFSVPSIIPLHAKFKIVEDDVSSTSLLNIFEKNCTKVEENDFVTPFKVEENDFMTPFLSLYYELYIRMLFSLDDIQIHAEKLFCTVQKCIVPRTILKQEFRNRTPYDYYELRKRFSRDISLYYFAQFCFYLNQRIPEKFCVHQNDGKVTVFGSIFNYFNGSKKTRIESFNPTREDSKQIYVC
;
A
#
# COMPACT_ATOMS: atom_id res chain seq x y z
N LYS A 1 -3.42 -27.34 62.75
CA LYS A 1 -2.34 -26.48 62.19
C LYS A 1 -2.68 -25.99 60.78
N HIS A 2 -3.02 -26.89 59.83
CA HIS A 2 -3.43 -26.50 58.47
C HIS A 2 -4.64 -25.55 58.42
N ASP A 3 -5.67 -25.79 59.25
CA ASP A 3 -6.85 -24.90 59.33
C ASP A 3 -6.55 -23.53 59.94
N ILE A 4 -5.55 -23.44 60.81
CA ILE A 4 -5.10 -22.18 61.42
C ILE A 4 -4.36 -21.36 60.35
N ILE A 5 -3.53 -22.01 59.53
CA ILE A 5 -2.85 -21.39 58.40
C ILE A 5 -3.86 -20.94 57.34
N LEU A 6 -4.85 -21.78 56.98
CA LEU A 6 -5.91 -21.40 56.04
C LEU A 6 -6.78 -20.25 56.57
N LYS A 7 -7.12 -20.24 57.87
CA LYS A 7 -7.83 -19.11 58.49
C LYS A 7 -6.97 -17.84 58.49
N GLY A 8 -5.67 -17.95 58.79
CA GLY A 8 -4.72 -16.85 58.71
C GLY A 8 -4.55 -16.29 57.30
N ILE A 9 -4.48 -17.15 56.28
CA ILE A 9 -4.43 -16.74 54.86
C ILE A 9 -5.74 -16.07 54.46
N LYS A 10 -6.90 -16.58 54.90
CA LYS A 10 -8.20 -15.96 54.62
C LYS A 10 -8.37 -14.60 55.29
N SER A 11 -7.94 -14.44 56.55
CA SER A 11 -7.98 -13.15 57.23
C SER A 11 -7.00 -12.16 56.62
N PHE A 12 -5.78 -12.61 56.29
CA PHE A 12 -4.78 -11.78 55.60
C PHE A 12 -5.26 -11.35 54.21
N LYS A 13 -5.88 -12.24 53.44
CA LYS A 13 -6.52 -11.92 52.16
C LYS A 13 -7.67 -10.93 52.34
N ALA A 14 -8.49 -11.10 53.38
CA ALA A 14 -9.59 -10.17 53.67
C ALA A 14 -9.10 -8.77 54.03
N ASP A 15 -7.96 -8.66 54.73
CA ASP A 15 -7.34 -7.37 55.04
C ASP A 15 -6.64 -6.74 53.83
N LEU A 16 -6.00 -7.54 52.97
CA LEU A 16 -5.45 -7.07 51.69
C LEU A 16 -6.52 -6.56 50.72
N CYS A 17 -7.74 -7.11 50.78
CA CYS A 17 -8.85 -6.67 49.94
C CYS A 17 -9.55 -5.39 50.45
N LYS A 18 -9.25 -4.91 51.66
CA LYS A 18 -9.78 -3.63 52.19
C LYS A 18 -8.93 -2.46 51.70
N ILE A 19 -9.17 -2.03 50.48
CA ILE A 19 -8.51 -0.84 49.90
C ILE A 19 -9.32 0.39 50.32
N ASN A 20 -8.73 1.28 51.11
CA ASN A 20 -9.35 2.56 51.46
C ASN A 20 -9.20 3.54 50.29
N SER A 21 -10.28 4.20 49.89
CA SER A 21 -10.26 5.21 48.82
C SER A 21 -9.27 6.35 49.10
N SER A 22 -9.11 6.76 50.36
CA SER A 22 -8.13 7.77 50.76
C SER A 22 -6.69 7.38 50.41
N SER A 23 -6.30 6.13 50.69
CA SER A 23 -4.95 5.64 50.37
C SER A 23 -4.68 5.59 48.87
N PHE A 24 -5.72 5.34 48.06
CA PHE A 24 -5.63 5.40 46.60
C PHE A 24 -5.46 6.84 46.11
N PHE A 25 -6.30 7.78 46.56
CA PHE A 25 -6.19 9.19 46.16
C PHE A 25 -4.86 9.82 46.60
N ASP A 26 -4.37 9.53 47.80
CA ASP A 26 -3.07 10.01 48.27
C ASP A 26 -1.90 9.48 47.42
N ALA A 27 -1.96 8.21 46.99
CA ALA A 27 -0.96 7.62 46.12
C ALA A 27 -1.01 8.24 44.71
N VAL A 28 -2.22 8.45 44.19
CA VAL A 28 -2.45 9.08 42.89
C VAL A 28 -1.98 10.54 42.88
N LEU A 29 -2.26 11.31 43.94
CA LEU A 29 -1.78 12.69 44.07
C LEU A 29 -0.26 12.77 44.05
N LYS A 30 0.42 11.89 44.81
CA LYS A 30 1.90 11.84 44.80
C LYS A 30 2.49 11.44 43.45
N LEU A 31 1.82 10.53 42.72
CA LEU A 31 2.24 10.15 41.36
C LEU A 31 2.02 11.29 40.37
N SER A 32 0.95 12.07 40.56
CA SER A 32 0.59 13.19 39.71
C SER A 32 1.61 14.34 39.77
N GLU A 33 2.32 14.50 40.89
CA GLU A 33 3.42 15.47 41.03
C GLU A 33 4.67 15.09 40.23
N VAL A 34 4.82 13.81 39.86
CA VAL A 34 6.01 13.27 39.18
C VAL A 34 5.75 13.04 37.69
N ASP A 35 4.55 12.57 37.32
CA ASP A 35 4.20 12.25 35.94
C ASP A 35 3.04 13.12 35.42
N ASN A 36 3.41 14.10 34.60
CA ASN A 36 2.45 14.98 33.94
C ASN A 36 1.50 14.23 33.00
N ASN A 37 1.87 13.06 32.45
CA ASN A 37 0.98 12.28 31.58
C ASN A 37 -0.18 11.66 32.35
N LEU A 38 0.09 11.17 33.56
CA LEU A 38 -0.92 10.63 34.47
C LEU A 38 -1.96 11.71 34.84
N LEU A 39 -1.52 12.95 35.08
CA LEU A 39 -2.42 14.10 35.27
C LEU A 39 -3.35 14.31 34.07
N LYS A 40 -2.83 14.23 32.83
CA LYS A 40 -3.66 14.39 31.61
C LYS A 40 -4.70 13.29 31.52
N ASP A 41 -4.29 12.04 31.74
CA ASP A 41 -5.18 10.88 31.64
C ASP A 41 -6.26 10.92 32.73
N MET A 42 -5.89 11.28 33.96
CA MET A 42 -6.84 11.49 35.04
C MET A 42 -7.88 12.55 34.70
N TRP A 43 -7.44 13.74 34.28
CA TRP A 43 -8.35 14.84 33.94
C TRP A 43 -9.28 14.45 32.79
N SER A 44 -8.73 13.78 31.76
CA SER A 44 -9.50 13.32 30.61
C SER A 44 -10.58 12.28 30.94
N ASN A 45 -10.40 11.50 32.01
CA ASN A 45 -11.38 10.49 32.45
C ASN A 45 -12.36 11.04 33.51
N LEU A 46 -11.90 11.90 34.43
CA LEU A 46 -12.71 12.46 35.51
C LEU A 46 -13.68 13.53 35.02
N PHE A 47 -13.22 14.44 34.15
CA PHE A 47 -14.02 15.57 33.71
C PHE A 47 -15.29 15.16 32.91
N PRO A 48 -15.27 14.20 31.97
CA PRO A 48 -16.50 13.72 31.33
C PRO A 48 -17.51 13.17 32.32
N GLY A 49 -17.03 12.46 33.34
CA GLY A 49 -17.86 11.98 34.44
C GLY A 49 -18.52 13.14 35.20
N LEU A 50 -17.75 14.15 35.60
CA LEU A 50 -18.26 15.37 36.25
C LEU A 50 -19.25 16.13 35.37
N TRP A 51 -18.97 16.22 34.06
CA TRP A 51 -19.82 16.88 33.08
C TRP A 51 -21.15 16.16 32.86
N SER A 52 -21.15 14.83 32.96
CA SER A 52 -22.38 14.03 32.91
C SER A 52 -23.26 14.27 34.14
N VAL A 53 -22.69 14.50 35.33
CA VAL A 53 -23.46 14.78 36.55
C VAL A 53 -24.19 16.13 36.47
N LEU A 54 -23.67 17.10 35.70
CA LEU A 54 -24.29 18.41 35.48
C LEU A 54 -25.55 18.37 34.58
N LEU A 55 -26.10 17.19 34.24
CA LEU A 55 -27.14 16.96 33.21
C LEU A 55 -28.57 17.45 33.52
N GLU A 56 -28.89 17.95 34.70
CA GLU A 56 -30.30 18.26 35.04
C GLU A 56 -30.80 19.62 34.50
N ASP A 57 -29.93 20.62 34.27
CA ASP A 57 -30.34 21.96 33.76
C ASP A 57 -29.68 22.34 32.42
N SER A 58 -30.46 22.33 31.34
CA SER A 58 -30.01 22.69 29.98
C SER A 58 -29.53 24.14 29.82
N GLU A 59 -30.04 25.07 30.64
CA GLU A 59 -29.63 26.48 30.64
C GLU A 59 -28.32 26.70 31.42
N GLY A 60 -28.14 26.00 32.55
CA GLY A 60 -26.92 26.02 33.34
C GLY A 60 -25.70 25.53 32.53
N LYS A 61 -25.89 24.51 31.69
CA LYS A 61 -24.83 24.01 30.78
C LYS A 61 -24.36 25.02 29.76
N LYS A 62 -25.29 25.80 29.18
CA LYS A 62 -24.93 26.84 28.21
C LYS A 62 -24.14 27.96 28.87
N SER A 63 -24.56 28.39 30.06
CA SER A 63 -23.87 29.45 30.81
C SER A 63 -22.45 29.04 31.22
N VAL A 64 -22.28 27.82 31.75
CA VAL A 64 -20.95 27.30 32.11
C VAL A 64 -20.05 27.15 30.88
N ALA A 65 -20.62 26.75 29.74
CA ALA A 65 -19.86 26.63 28.51
C ALA A 65 -19.44 27.96 27.91
N GLU A 66 -20.28 28.99 27.94
CA GLU A 66 -19.91 30.35 27.50
C GLU A 66 -18.74 30.91 28.33
N GLN A 67 -18.77 30.70 29.66
CA GLN A 67 -17.67 31.08 30.54
C GLN A 67 -16.38 30.31 30.22
N TYR A 68 -16.52 29.03 29.89
CA TYR A 68 -15.38 28.18 29.52
C TYR A 68 -14.83 28.53 28.14
N GLU A 69 -15.67 28.92 27.17
CA GLU A 69 -15.25 29.44 25.86
C GLU A 69 -14.43 30.72 26.02
N GLU A 70 -14.85 31.64 26.89
CA GLU A 70 -14.11 32.87 27.17
C GLU A 70 -12.78 32.61 27.88
N PHE A 71 -12.76 31.67 28.84
CA PHE A 71 -11.53 31.20 29.47
C PHE A 71 -10.55 30.62 28.44
N VAL A 72 -11.03 29.80 27.51
CA VAL A 72 -10.19 29.20 26.45
C VAL A 72 -9.65 30.27 25.49
N LYS A 73 -10.46 31.26 25.08
CA LYS A 73 -9.99 32.39 24.25
C LYS A 73 -8.86 33.17 24.94
N ASN A 74 -9.02 33.44 26.23
CA ASN A 74 -8.01 34.15 27.02
C ASN A 74 -6.74 33.30 27.21
N ALA A 75 -6.88 32.00 27.49
CA ALA A 75 -5.75 31.09 27.64
C ALA A 75 -4.93 30.94 26.35
N ILE A 76 -5.58 30.80 25.19
CA ILE A 76 -4.91 30.66 23.89
C ILE A 76 -4.17 31.95 23.50
N SER A 77 -4.75 33.12 23.76
CA SER A 77 -4.09 34.41 23.47
C SER A 77 -2.88 34.70 24.35
N CYS A 78 -2.76 34.07 25.52
CA CYS A 78 -1.63 34.24 26.44
C CYS A 78 -0.44 33.31 26.16
N SER A 79 -0.60 32.23 25.38
CA SER A 79 0.49 31.26 25.14
C SER A 79 0.66 30.93 23.66
N ASN A 80 1.83 31.22 23.09
CA ASN A 80 2.15 30.90 21.70
C ASN A 80 2.23 29.38 21.42
N ASP A 81 2.55 28.55 22.42
CA ASP A 81 2.77 27.10 22.28
C ASP A 81 1.78 26.23 23.09
N TRP A 82 0.47 26.43 22.91
CA TRP A 82 -0.54 25.69 23.69
C TRP A 82 -0.58 24.18 23.42
N LYS A 83 -0.02 23.69 22.29
CA LYS A 83 -0.01 22.28 21.87
C LYS A 83 0.70 21.33 22.84
N ASN A 84 1.75 21.83 23.50
CA ASN A 84 2.57 21.04 24.44
C ASN A 84 2.27 21.37 25.90
N ASN A 85 1.36 22.33 26.15
CA ASN A 85 1.08 22.86 27.47
C ASN A 85 -0.19 22.25 28.08
N GLU A 86 -0.34 22.45 29.39
CA GLU A 86 -1.51 22.03 30.17
C GLU A 86 -2.83 22.56 29.57
N ILE A 87 -2.79 23.74 28.94
CA ILE A 87 -3.91 24.39 28.25
C ILE A 87 -4.49 23.53 27.12
N GLY A 88 -3.66 22.84 26.33
CA GLY A 88 -4.13 21.97 25.26
C GLY A 88 -4.99 20.80 25.77
N ILE A 89 -4.73 20.31 26.97
CA ILE A 89 -5.53 19.25 27.60
C ILE A 89 -6.90 19.79 28.01
N PHE A 90 -6.94 20.99 28.60
CA PHE A 90 -8.20 21.62 28.98
C PHE A 90 -9.08 21.88 27.75
N VAL A 91 -8.49 22.33 26.66
CA VAL A 91 -9.16 22.51 25.37
C VAL A 91 -9.65 21.16 24.83
N ASP A 92 -8.80 20.14 24.78
CA ASP A 92 -9.15 18.79 24.29
C ASP A 92 -10.31 18.16 25.07
N VAL A 93 -10.25 18.23 26.40
CA VAL A 93 -11.24 17.65 27.29
C VAL A 93 -12.56 18.41 27.18
N PHE A 94 -12.53 19.73 27.09
CA PHE A 94 -13.73 20.55 26.85
C PHE A 94 -14.41 20.22 25.52
N PHE A 95 -13.63 20.22 24.43
CA PHE A 95 -14.15 19.82 23.12
C PHE A 95 -14.66 18.38 23.13
N SER A 96 -14.06 17.45 23.90
CA SER A 96 -14.52 16.06 23.99
C SER A 96 -15.86 15.89 24.72
N CYS A 97 -16.18 16.73 25.71
CA CYS A 97 -17.39 16.63 26.53
C CYS A 97 -18.57 17.44 26.00
N TYR A 98 -18.29 18.55 25.30
CA TYR A 98 -19.32 19.49 24.86
C TYR A 98 -19.96 19.09 23.52
N SER A 99 -21.28 19.19 23.38
CA SER A 99 -21.93 18.94 22.07
C SER A 99 -21.60 20.08 21.11
N LEU A 100 -21.07 19.74 19.93
CA LEU A 100 -20.60 20.72 18.95
C LEU A 100 -21.69 21.72 18.51
N SER A 101 -22.96 21.32 18.56
CA SER A 101 -24.12 22.19 18.28
C SER A 101 -24.28 23.40 19.20
N LEU A 102 -23.64 23.39 20.37
CA LEU A 102 -23.79 24.44 21.38
C LEU A 102 -22.65 25.49 21.37
N PHE A 103 -21.66 25.40 20.48
CA PHE A 103 -20.56 26.38 20.39
C PHE A 103 -21.01 27.71 19.76
N SER A 104 -20.46 28.82 20.27
CA SER A 104 -20.73 30.15 19.69
C SER A 104 -19.99 30.38 18.35
N ARG A 105 -20.56 31.19 17.45
CA ARG A 105 -19.96 31.52 16.13
C ARG A 105 -18.60 32.23 16.30
N SER A 106 -18.51 33.11 17.29
CA SER A 106 -17.28 33.87 17.56
C SER A 106 -16.16 32.97 18.08
N PHE A 107 -16.49 31.92 18.83
CA PHE A 107 -15.51 30.92 19.25
C PHE A 107 -15.03 30.06 18.08
N LEU A 108 -15.93 29.63 17.20
CA LEU A 108 -15.53 28.85 16.00
C LEU A 108 -14.66 29.67 15.03
N GLN A 109 -14.98 30.96 14.81
CA GLN A 109 -14.14 31.86 13.99
C GLN A 109 -12.80 32.18 14.66
N PHE A 110 -12.77 32.29 15.98
CA PHE A 110 -11.52 32.40 16.73
C PHE A 110 -10.68 31.15 16.50
N VAL A 111 -11.24 29.97 16.74
CA VAL A 111 -10.58 28.67 16.51
C VAL A 111 -10.11 28.52 15.05
N GLU A 112 -10.87 29.04 14.09
CA GLU A 112 -10.49 29.07 12.68
C GLU A 112 -9.25 29.93 12.43
N ALA A 113 -9.08 31.04 13.13
CA ALA A 113 -7.93 31.93 12.98
C ALA A 113 -6.63 31.35 13.59
N PHE A 114 -6.71 30.46 14.57
CA PHE A 114 -5.51 29.92 15.23
C PHE A 114 -4.99 28.63 14.58
N PRO A 115 -3.69 28.55 14.24
CA PRO A 115 -3.12 27.34 13.68
C PRO A 115 -2.96 26.24 14.74
N GLY A 116 -3.28 25.00 14.38
CA GLY A 116 -2.83 23.84 15.11
C GLY A 116 -3.80 23.24 16.12
N LEU A 117 -5.06 23.06 15.73
CA LEU A 117 -6.06 22.32 16.48
C LEU A 117 -5.60 20.88 16.81
N SER A 118 -6.06 20.34 17.94
CA SER A 118 -5.70 18.97 18.31
C SER A 118 -6.44 17.95 17.43
N LYS A 119 -5.78 16.82 17.18
CA LYS A 119 -6.34 15.73 16.37
C LYS A 119 -7.58 15.09 17.01
N LYS A 120 -7.79 15.25 18.33
CA LYS A 120 -9.03 14.83 19.02
C LYS A 120 -10.22 15.66 18.56
N ILE A 121 -10.01 16.97 18.41
CA ILE A 121 -11.04 17.91 17.96
C ILE A 121 -11.42 17.60 16.51
N PHE A 122 -10.45 17.26 15.66
CA PHE A 122 -10.72 16.83 14.27
C PHE A 122 -11.63 15.60 14.20
N LEU A 123 -11.34 14.55 14.97
CA LEU A 123 -12.17 13.35 14.98
C LEU A 123 -13.61 13.64 15.42
N LYS A 124 -13.77 14.56 16.37
CA LYS A 124 -15.10 14.93 16.86
C LYS A 124 -15.86 15.79 15.86
N LEU A 125 -15.17 16.69 15.15
CA LEU A 125 -15.75 17.46 14.04
C LEU A 125 -16.22 16.53 12.91
N GLU A 126 -15.40 15.55 12.53
CA GLU A 126 -15.78 14.52 11.55
C GLU A 126 -17.03 13.75 12.01
N ASP A 127 -17.09 13.34 13.28
CA ASP A 127 -18.25 12.62 13.82
C ASP A 127 -19.53 13.43 13.76
N PHE A 128 -19.45 14.71 14.07
CA PHE A 128 -20.59 15.61 14.08
C PHE A 128 -21.13 15.85 12.67
N ILE A 129 -20.22 16.00 11.68
CA ILE A 129 -20.60 16.16 10.28
C ILE A 129 -21.17 14.86 9.69
N LEU A 130 -20.64 13.70 10.08
CA LEU A 130 -21.11 12.39 9.58
C LEU A 130 -22.38 11.89 10.28
N GLY A 131 -22.63 12.33 11.51
CA GLY A 131 -23.74 11.87 12.35
C GLY A 131 -25.04 12.63 12.16
N ASN A 132 -25.00 13.86 11.61
CA ASN A 132 -26.15 14.74 11.45
C ASN A 132 -26.38 15.05 9.96
N ASP A 133 -27.64 15.23 9.56
CA ASP A 133 -27.95 15.72 8.22
C ASP A 133 -27.51 17.18 8.09
N LEU A 134 -26.74 17.51 7.05
CA LEU A 134 -26.14 18.84 6.85
C LEU A 134 -27.19 19.97 6.80
N SER A 135 -28.43 19.66 6.40
CA SER A 135 -29.57 20.58 6.37
C SER A 135 -30.09 20.94 7.76
N GLU A 136 -29.84 20.10 8.77
CA GLU A 136 -30.27 20.31 10.16
C GLU A 136 -29.24 21.09 10.98
N ILE A 137 -28.01 21.24 10.48
CA ILE A 137 -26.92 21.94 11.18
C ILE A 137 -26.95 23.44 10.83
N PRO A 138 -27.30 24.34 11.76
CA PRO A 138 -27.10 25.76 11.53
C PRO A 138 -25.61 26.06 11.38
N LYS A 139 -25.23 26.79 10.31
CA LYS A 139 -23.84 27.22 10.01
C LYS A 139 -22.88 26.06 9.64
N SER A 140 -23.37 25.10 8.84
CA SER A 140 -22.56 23.98 8.32
C SER A 140 -21.28 24.43 7.61
N GLU A 141 -21.28 25.58 6.94
CA GLU A 141 -20.12 26.15 6.22
C GLU A 141 -18.88 26.36 7.10
N ILE A 142 -19.05 26.86 8.33
CA ILE A 142 -17.93 27.13 9.25
C ILE A 142 -17.28 25.82 9.72
N TYR A 143 -18.10 24.80 10.00
CA TYR A 143 -17.60 23.48 10.37
C TYR A 143 -16.86 22.80 9.22
N LEU A 144 -17.34 22.98 7.98
CA LEU A 144 -16.68 22.48 6.78
C LEU A 144 -15.34 23.20 6.52
N GLN A 145 -15.28 24.51 6.73
CA GLN A 145 -14.03 25.30 6.63
C GLN A 145 -13.01 24.89 7.69
N LEU A 146 -13.44 24.73 8.95
CA LEU A 146 -12.59 24.24 10.03
C LEU A 146 -12.01 22.85 9.74
N LEU A 147 -12.84 21.94 9.22
CA LEU A 147 -12.38 20.60 8.84
C LEU A 147 -11.47 20.63 7.61
N SER A 148 -11.74 21.50 6.63
CA SER A 148 -10.85 21.73 5.49
C SER A 148 -9.47 22.19 5.94
N LYS A 149 -9.40 23.19 6.83
CA LYS A 149 -8.14 23.70 7.38
C LYS A 149 -7.41 22.63 8.20
N ALA A 150 -8.16 21.83 8.96
CA ALA A 150 -7.61 20.68 9.69
C ALA A 150 -6.92 19.66 8.77
N TYR A 151 -7.57 19.28 7.66
CA TYR A 151 -6.98 18.37 6.69
C TYR A 151 -5.77 18.99 5.96
N PHE A 152 -5.81 20.30 5.71
CA PHE A 152 -4.67 21.03 5.17
C PHE A 152 -3.47 21.03 6.12
N GLU A 153 -3.66 21.22 7.44
CA GLU A 153 -2.60 21.15 8.45
C GLU A 153 -1.98 19.75 8.59
N LEU A 154 -2.75 18.70 8.30
CA LEU A 154 -2.25 17.32 8.24
C LEU A 154 -1.37 17.06 7.00
N LYS A 155 -1.36 17.99 6.03
CA LYS A 155 -0.73 17.88 4.70
C LYS A 155 -1.07 16.57 4.01
N ASP A 156 -2.34 16.17 4.11
CA ASP A 156 -2.86 14.96 3.48
C ASP A 156 -3.77 15.30 2.30
N ASP A 157 -3.16 15.45 1.12
CA ASP A 157 -3.84 15.88 -0.09
C ASP A 157 -4.99 14.94 -0.50
N ASP A 158 -4.88 13.62 -0.24
CA ASP A 158 -5.92 12.64 -0.59
C ASP A 158 -7.21 12.86 0.23
N LEU A 159 -7.08 13.12 1.53
CA LEU A 159 -8.22 13.39 2.41
C LEU A 159 -8.84 14.77 2.11
N LEU A 160 -7.98 15.77 1.91
CA LEU A 160 -8.42 17.13 1.58
C LEU A 160 -9.20 17.15 0.27
N SER A 161 -8.63 16.57 -0.80
CA SER A 161 -9.28 16.51 -2.11
C SER A 161 -10.58 15.69 -2.08
N GLY A 162 -10.59 14.55 -1.38
CA GLY A 162 -11.81 13.74 -1.19
C GLY A 162 -12.89 14.49 -0.42
N PHE A 163 -12.51 15.27 0.58
CA PHE A 163 -13.44 16.15 1.30
C PHE A 163 -14.02 17.22 0.37
N HIS A 164 -13.18 17.94 -0.37
CA HIS A 164 -13.68 18.95 -1.30
C HIS A 164 -14.58 18.37 -2.38
N GLN A 165 -14.24 17.22 -2.97
CA GLN A 165 -15.10 16.55 -3.96
C GLN A 165 -16.50 16.18 -3.42
N GLN A 166 -16.62 15.86 -2.13
CA GLN A 166 -17.89 15.49 -1.52
C GLN A 166 -18.77 16.69 -1.18
N TYR A 167 -18.17 17.82 -0.80
CA TYR A 167 -18.89 18.97 -0.25
C TYR A 167 -18.89 20.21 -1.15
N SER A 168 -18.07 20.26 -2.22
CA SER A 168 -18.10 21.38 -3.17
C SER A 168 -19.33 21.32 -4.07
N LYS A 169 -19.86 22.50 -4.41
CA LYS A 169 -21.09 22.62 -5.22
C LYS A 169 -20.76 22.61 -6.72
N CYS A 170 -19.55 23.03 -7.11
CA CYS A 170 -19.16 23.13 -8.52
C CYS A 170 -18.60 21.81 -9.10
N PRO A 171 -19.25 21.22 -10.12
CA PRO A 171 -18.78 19.98 -10.72
C PRO A 171 -17.46 20.13 -11.49
N GLU A 172 -17.17 21.30 -12.06
CA GLU A 172 -15.90 21.58 -12.77
C GLU A 172 -14.73 21.64 -11.79
N LEU A 173 -14.97 22.16 -10.58
CA LEU A 173 -13.97 22.12 -9.51
C LEU A 173 -13.70 20.67 -9.11
N CYS A 174 -14.74 19.84 -8.94
CA CYS A 174 -14.57 18.41 -8.69
C CYS A 174 -13.76 17.72 -9.79
N ALA A 175 -14.09 17.99 -11.07
CA ALA A 175 -13.38 17.45 -12.22
C ALA A 175 -11.91 17.87 -12.23
N GLY A 176 -11.62 19.16 -12.01
CA GLY A 176 -10.27 19.69 -11.92
C GLY A 176 -9.45 19.04 -10.79
N ILE A 177 -10.06 18.82 -9.62
CA ILE A 177 -9.41 18.13 -8.50
C ILE A 177 -9.09 16.68 -8.86
N VAL A 178 -9.96 15.98 -9.60
CA VAL A 178 -9.70 14.61 -10.07
C VAL A 178 -8.48 14.59 -11.00
N HIS A 179 -8.45 15.44 -12.03
CA HIS A 179 -7.31 15.51 -12.95
C HIS A 179 -6.01 15.87 -12.20
N GLN A 180 -6.08 16.79 -11.24
CA GLN A 180 -4.93 17.15 -10.42
C GLN A 180 -4.42 15.99 -9.57
N ASN A 181 -5.31 15.18 -9.00
CA ASN A 181 -4.94 14.00 -8.20
C ASN A 181 -4.29 12.90 -9.04
N VAL A 182 -4.65 12.78 -10.32
CA VAL A 182 -4.03 11.86 -11.29
C VAL A 182 -2.64 12.35 -11.73
N GLY A 183 -2.40 13.67 -11.68
CA GLY A 183 -1.15 14.30 -12.14
C GLY A 183 -1.28 15.02 -13.48
N ASP A 184 -2.47 15.04 -14.09
CA ASP A 184 -2.76 15.72 -15.35
C ASP A 184 -3.03 17.22 -15.14
N PHE A 185 -1.97 17.95 -14.78
CA PHE A 185 -2.07 19.36 -14.41
C PHE A 185 -2.54 20.29 -15.55
N TYR A 186 -2.39 19.89 -16.81
CA TYR A 186 -2.85 20.71 -17.95
C TYR A 186 -4.38 20.71 -18.07
N GLU A 187 -4.99 19.52 -18.03
CA GLU A 187 -6.45 19.37 -18.07
C GLU A 187 -7.09 19.99 -16.83
N ALA A 188 -6.50 19.77 -15.65
CA ALA A 188 -6.94 20.41 -14.40
C ALA A 188 -6.92 21.95 -14.49
N LEU A 189 -5.88 22.54 -15.11
CA LEU A 189 -5.78 23.99 -15.26
C LEU A 189 -6.89 24.54 -16.16
N ASP A 190 -7.24 23.83 -17.23
CA ASP A 190 -8.29 24.28 -18.15
C ASP A 190 -9.67 24.18 -17.51
N GLU A 191 -9.96 23.09 -16.79
CA GLU A 191 -11.17 22.96 -15.97
C GLU A 191 -11.29 24.07 -14.91
N TYR A 192 -10.19 24.40 -14.21
CA TYR A 192 -10.21 25.50 -13.23
C TYR A 192 -10.44 26.87 -13.87
N LYS A 193 -9.93 27.12 -15.08
CA LYS A 193 -10.24 28.37 -15.80
C LYS A 193 -11.71 28.43 -16.17
N ASP A 194 -12.29 27.33 -16.62
CA ASP A 194 -13.70 27.28 -17.02
C ASP A 194 -14.63 27.38 -15.82
N ALA A 195 -14.28 26.77 -14.69
CA ALA A 195 -14.95 26.95 -13.41
C ALA A 195 -14.95 28.43 -12.96
N MET A 196 -13.81 29.11 -13.05
CA MET A 196 -13.72 30.54 -12.72
C MET A 196 -14.58 31.40 -13.65
N LYS A 197 -14.57 31.15 -14.97
CA LYS A 197 -15.40 31.90 -15.91
C LYS A 197 -16.88 31.77 -15.58
N ARG A 198 -17.37 30.57 -15.27
CA ARG A 198 -18.77 30.34 -14.88
C ARG A 198 -19.11 31.04 -13.58
N LYS A 199 -18.27 30.94 -12.56
CA LYS A 199 -18.49 31.63 -11.28
C LYS A 199 -18.47 33.15 -11.41
N ILE A 200 -17.65 33.72 -12.28
CA ILE A 200 -17.66 35.17 -12.54
C ILE A 200 -18.99 35.58 -13.21
N VAL A 201 -19.57 34.72 -14.03
CA VAL A 201 -20.91 34.95 -14.63
C VAL A 201 -22.01 34.81 -13.55
N GLU A 202 -21.93 33.80 -12.68
CA GLU A 202 -22.89 33.58 -11.58
C GLU A 202 -22.78 34.63 -10.45
N GLN A 203 -21.60 35.23 -10.25
CA GLN A 203 -21.36 36.37 -9.33
C GLN A 203 -22.22 37.59 -9.67
N ILE A 204 -22.75 37.67 -10.89
CA ILE A 204 -23.63 38.76 -11.32
C ILE A 204 -25.08 38.51 -10.86
N GLU A 205 -25.45 37.27 -10.48
CA GLU A 205 -26.84 36.86 -10.23
C GLU A 205 -27.17 36.50 -8.76
N ASN A 206 -26.22 36.11 -7.89
CA ASN A 206 -26.49 35.68 -6.50
C ASN A 206 -25.44 36.12 -5.44
N GLU A 207 -25.84 36.25 -4.16
CA GLU A 207 -24.96 36.56 -3.01
C GLU A 207 -24.12 35.32 -2.55
N PHE A 208 -22.88 35.27 -3.07
CA PHE A 208 -21.60 34.69 -2.61
C PHE A 208 -21.44 33.34 -1.83
N ASP A 209 -20.65 32.45 -2.44
CA ASP A 209 -19.73 31.48 -1.77
C ASP A 209 -18.26 31.92 -1.98
N GLN A 210 -17.80 32.96 -1.27
CA GLN A 210 -16.42 33.47 -1.38
C GLN A 210 -15.36 32.40 -1.08
N ALA A 211 -15.64 31.51 -0.13
CA ALA A 211 -14.74 30.44 0.27
C ALA A 211 -14.40 29.46 -0.86
N GLU A 212 -15.36 29.16 -1.73
CA GLU A 212 -15.15 28.23 -2.85
C GLU A 212 -14.38 28.90 -4.01
N MET A 213 -14.47 30.23 -4.14
CA MET A 213 -13.62 31.00 -5.05
C MET A 213 -12.16 31.04 -4.58
N ASP A 214 -11.94 31.24 -3.28
CA ASP A 214 -10.59 31.20 -2.70
C ASP A 214 -9.99 29.79 -2.79
N LEU A 215 -10.81 28.76 -2.62
CA LEU A 215 -10.42 27.37 -2.86
C LEU A 215 -9.98 27.14 -4.32
N LEU A 216 -10.78 27.57 -5.30
CA LEU A 216 -10.43 27.51 -6.74
C LEU A 216 -9.12 28.21 -7.05
N ARG A 217 -8.87 29.38 -6.46
CA ARG A 217 -7.61 30.11 -6.59
C ARG A 217 -6.44 29.31 -6.03
N SER A 218 -6.59 28.73 -4.83
CA SER A 218 -5.54 27.94 -4.20
C SER A 218 -5.13 26.72 -5.06
N TYR A 219 -6.10 25.97 -5.58
CA TYR A 219 -5.85 24.81 -6.45
C TYR A 219 -5.21 25.22 -7.79
N ARG A 220 -5.68 26.31 -8.41
CA ARG A 220 -5.07 26.84 -9.63
C ARG A 220 -3.60 27.19 -9.40
N ILE A 221 -3.29 27.90 -8.31
CA ILE A 221 -1.91 28.27 -7.96
C ILE A 221 -1.06 27.00 -7.77
N LYS A 222 -1.59 25.97 -7.10
CA LYS A 222 -0.90 24.68 -6.92
C LYS A 222 -0.56 24.02 -8.26
N CYS A 223 -1.49 23.97 -9.21
CA CYS A 223 -1.25 23.44 -10.56
C CYS A 223 -0.21 24.26 -11.35
N VAL A 224 -0.29 25.59 -11.30
CA VAL A 224 0.67 26.44 -12.03
C VAL A 224 2.10 26.29 -11.47
N LYS A 225 2.24 26.16 -10.14
CA LYS A 225 3.53 25.88 -9.50
C LYS A 225 4.12 24.54 -9.94
N GLN A 226 3.30 23.50 -10.04
CA GLN A 226 3.71 22.16 -10.52
C GLN A 226 4.21 22.21 -11.98
N LEU A 227 3.54 22.99 -12.84
CA LEU A 227 3.91 23.18 -14.25
C LEU A 227 5.14 24.10 -14.47
N GLY A 228 5.66 24.74 -13.42
CA GLY A 228 6.78 25.69 -13.52
C GLY A 228 6.46 26.98 -14.29
N GLY A 229 5.17 27.33 -14.42
CA GLY A 229 4.68 28.51 -15.14
C GLY A 229 4.75 29.80 -14.32
N TRP A 230 5.93 30.17 -13.84
CA TRP A 230 6.12 31.32 -12.94
C TRP A 230 5.74 32.68 -13.55
N ASP A 231 5.81 32.81 -14.88
CA ASP A 231 5.43 34.04 -15.60
C ASP A 231 3.90 34.26 -15.54
N ASN A 232 3.12 33.18 -15.64
CA ASN A 232 1.66 33.24 -15.54
C ASN A 232 1.20 33.61 -14.12
N LEU A 233 1.99 33.29 -13.09
CA LEU A 233 1.67 33.70 -11.71
C LEU A 233 1.82 35.21 -11.53
N LYS A 234 2.84 35.83 -12.13
CA LYS A 234 3.09 37.28 -12.02
C LYS A 234 1.96 38.12 -12.60
N GLU A 235 1.34 37.67 -13.69
CA GLU A 235 0.16 38.34 -14.28
C GLU A 235 -1.09 38.19 -13.38
N THR A 236 -1.19 37.10 -12.62
CA THR A 236 -2.30 36.85 -11.69
C THR A 236 -2.09 37.45 -10.29
N ASN A 237 -0.90 37.96 -10.00
CA ASN A 237 -0.52 38.51 -8.69
C ASN A 237 -1.09 39.92 -8.44
N GLY A 238 -1.75 40.56 -9.41
CA GLY A 238 -2.43 41.84 -9.22
C GLY A 238 -3.58 41.81 -8.19
N ASP A 239 -4.12 40.62 -7.89
CA ASP A 239 -5.31 40.44 -7.04
C ASP A 239 -5.04 39.72 -5.70
N LEU A 240 -3.77 39.47 -5.33
CA LEU A 240 -3.38 38.52 -4.26
C LEU A 240 -2.78 39.14 -2.98
N GLU A 241 -2.85 40.46 -2.79
CA GLU A 241 -2.31 41.11 -1.58
C GLU A 241 -3.03 40.69 -0.26
N THR A 242 -4.14 39.96 -0.33
CA THR A 242 -4.98 39.64 0.84
C THR A 242 -5.00 38.17 1.29
N ILE A 243 -4.46 37.22 0.51
CA ILE A 243 -4.50 35.78 0.86
C ILE A 243 -3.14 35.27 1.40
N ASP A 244 -2.06 36.03 1.18
CA ASP A 244 -0.68 35.62 1.48
C ASP A 244 -0.23 35.86 2.95
N ALA A 245 -1.13 36.14 3.90
CA ALA A 245 -0.75 36.46 5.29
C ALA A 245 -0.59 35.24 6.21
N ASP A 246 -1.35 34.15 5.99
CA ASP A 246 -1.43 33.03 6.95
C ASP A 246 -0.92 31.67 6.42
N GLU A 247 -0.97 31.40 5.11
CA GLU A 247 -0.50 30.12 4.54
C GLU A 247 1.01 30.09 4.19
N LEU A 248 1.70 31.20 4.42
CA LEU A 248 3.12 31.31 4.24
C LEU A 248 3.81 31.12 5.58
N SER A 249 4.30 29.91 5.83
CA SER A 249 5.34 29.71 6.83
C SER A 249 6.40 30.80 6.60
N LYS A 250 6.48 31.71 7.58
CA LYS A 250 7.13 33.03 7.55
C LYS A 250 8.64 32.98 7.31
N SER A 251 9.16 31.82 6.94
CA SER A 251 10.58 31.51 6.89
C SER A 251 11.08 31.08 5.52
N CYS A 252 10.35 30.22 4.78
CA CYS A 252 10.84 29.73 3.48
C CYS A 252 10.68 30.76 2.36
N LYS A 253 9.56 31.50 2.29
CA LYS A 253 9.44 32.63 1.34
C LYS A 253 10.20 33.88 1.80
N TYR A 254 10.35 34.12 3.10
CA TYR A 254 11.22 35.19 3.60
C TYR A 254 12.67 34.91 3.17
N LEU A 255 13.20 33.70 3.37
CA LEU A 255 14.52 33.32 2.86
C LEU A 255 14.60 33.29 1.32
N GLN A 256 13.57 32.79 0.61
CA GLN A 256 13.57 32.84 -0.87
C GLN A 256 13.54 34.27 -1.40
N ARG A 257 12.75 35.20 -0.84
CA ARG A 257 12.79 36.63 -1.19
C ARG A 257 14.12 37.26 -0.78
N VAL A 258 14.62 36.99 0.41
CA VAL A 258 15.90 37.51 0.93
C VAL A 258 17.08 37.12 0.03
N PHE A 259 17.11 35.88 -0.48
CA PHE A 259 18.15 35.41 -1.41
C PHE A 259 17.87 35.72 -2.89
N GLN A 260 16.61 35.93 -3.30
CA GLN A 260 16.27 36.37 -4.67
C GLN A 260 16.44 37.88 -4.86
N GLU A 261 16.27 38.68 -3.80
CA GLU A 261 16.28 40.15 -3.86
C GLU A 261 17.59 40.77 -3.35
N ASN A 262 18.56 40.00 -2.82
CA ASN A 262 19.84 40.52 -2.31
C ASN A 262 19.68 41.69 -1.30
N THR A 263 18.67 41.65 -0.43
CA THR A 263 18.33 42.80 0.42
C THR A 263 18.84 42.72 1.86
N LEU A 264 19.25 41.54 2.37
CA LEU A 264 19.80 41.43 3.73
C LEU A 264 21.34 41.22 3.72
N PRO A 265 22.08 41.86 4.63
CA PRO A 265 23.52 41.63 4.80
C PRO A 265 23.80 40.19 5.28
N LEU A 266 24.92 39.60 4.86
CA LEU A 266 25.31 38.21 5.23
C LEU A 266 25.31 37.95 6.76
N SER A 267 25.50 38.98 7.58
CA SER A 267 25.46 38.90 9.04
C SER A 267 24.10 38.51 9.62
N GLU A 268 22.99 38.84 8.95
CA GLU A 268 21.62 38.58 9.42
C GLU A 268 21.08 37.23 8.94
N ILE A 269 21.73 36.59 7.96
CA ILE A 269 21.32 35.31 7.39
C ILE A 269 21.66 34.15 8.34
N SER A 270 22.83 34.19 8.99
CA SER A 270 23.27 33.09 9.88
C SER A 270 22.41 32.89 11.14
N PRO A 271 21.92 33.94 11.84
CA PRO A 271 21.01 33.78 12.97
C PRO A 271 19.62 33.32 12.53
N ALA A 272 19.14 33.79 11.38
CA ALA A 272 17.84 33.40 10.83
C ALA A 272 17.81 31.89 10.48
N LEU A 273 18.89 31.36 9.88
CA LEU A 273 19.01 29.93 9.60
C LEU A 273 19.03 29.09 10.88
N LYS A 274 19.72 29.55 11.94
CA LYS A 274 19.74 28.88 13.25
C LYS A 274 18.37 28.90 13.94
N ALA A 275 17.65 30.01 13.88
CA ALA A 275 16.29 30.08 14.40
C ALA A 275 15.38 29.10 13.66
N LEU A 276 15.55 29.00 12.34
CA LEU A 276 14.78 28.09 11.52
C LEU A 276 15.02 26.61 11.80
N SER A 277 16.29 26.21 11.95
CA SER A 277 16.60 24.83 12.30
C SER A 277 16.03 24.47 13.67
N CYS A 278 16.01 25.41 14.63
CA CYS A 278 15.36 25.20 15.93
C CYS A 278 13.85 24.96 15.78
N VAL A 279 13.15 25.80 15.00
CA VAL A 279 11.70 25.63 14.75
C VAL A 279 11.41 24.29 14.07
N CYS A 280 12.19 23.90 13.06
CA CYS A 280 12.01 22.60 12.41
C CYS A 280 12.18 21.42 13.38
N ILE A 281 13.15 21.51 14.32
CA ILE A 281 13.39 20.47 15.33
C ILE A 281 12.24 20.42 16.35
N GLU A 282 11.72 21.57 16.77
CA GLU A 282 10.57 21.66 17.69
C GLU A 282 9.31 21.08 17.06
N GLU A 283 9.02 21.41 15.80
CA GLU A 283 7.90 20.82 15.07
C GLU A 283 8.07 19.31 14.89
N LEU A 284 9.29 18.83 14.60
CA LEU A 284 9.55 17.39 14.47
C LEU A 284 9.34 16.64 15.80
N LYS A 285 9.71 17.25 16.93
CA LYS A 285 9.45 16.68 18.27
C LYS A 285 7.95 16.65 18.62
N SER A 286 7.16 17.56 18.06
CA SER A 286 5.70 17.61 18.29
C SER A 286 4.93 16.50 17.57
N LEU A 287 5.53 15.90 16.54
CA LEU A 287 4.92 14.78 15.81
C LEU A 287 5.08 13.46 16.57
N SER A 288 4.17 12.51 16.36
CA SER A 288 4.26 11.21 17.02
C SER A 288 5.51 10.45 16.61
N SER A 289 6.15 9.77 17.55
CA SER A 289 7.34 8.95 17.29
C SER A 289 7.06 7.61 16.60
N CYS A 290 5.81 7.13 16.59
CA CYS A 290 5.50 5.76 16.19
C CYS A 290 5.25 5.57 14.68
N LEU A 291 4.79 6.60 13.98
CA LEU A 291 4.31 6.49 12.59
C LEU A 291 4.79 7.67 11.73
N PHE A 292 5.34 7.35 10.56
CA PHE A 292 5.88 8.33 9.61
C PHE A 292 4.77 8.89 8.71
N THR A 293 4.46 10.16 8.88
CA THR A 293 3.39 10.88 8.15
C THR A 293 3.92 11.85 7.10
N PRO A 294 3.09 12.31 6.14
CA PRO A 294 3.47 13.34 5.15
C PRO A 294 4.07 14.62 5.77
N ASN A 295 3.64 14.99 6.98
CA ASN A 295 4.23 16.09 7.73
C ASN A 295 5.72 15.89 8.02
N HIS A 296 6.16 14.66 8.31
CA HIS A 296 7.58 14.35 8.45
C HIS A 296 8.33 14.54 7.13
N ILE A 297 7.75 14.13 6.00
CA ILE A 297 8.38 14.31 4.68
C ILE A 297 8.60 15.80 4.41
N HIS A 298 7.58 16.63 4.61
CA HIS A 298 7.70 18.07 4.42
C HIS A 298 8.70 18.74 5.38
N LEU A 299 8.78 18.30 6.64
CA LEU A 299 9.79 18.78 7.58
C LEU A 299 11.21 18.38 7.16
N MET A 300 11.37 17.17 6.62
CA MET A 300 12.66 16.71 6.10
C MET A 300 13.06 17.48 4.83
N GLN A 301 12.10 17.77 3.94
CA GLN A 301 12.30 18.61 2.75
C GLN A 301 12.67 20.05 3.13
N THR A 302 11.99 20.66 4.10
CA THR A 302 12.32 22.01 4.59
C THR A 302 13.69 22.04 5.27
N GLY A 303 14.01 21.04 6.10
CA GLY A 303 15.35 20.87 6.66
C GLY A 303 16.43 20.74 5.57
N ARG A 304 16.11 20.07 4.46
CA ARG A 304 17.03 19.99 3.31
C ARG A 304 17.27 21.36 2.66
N ILE A 305 16.24 22.18 2.51
CA ILE A 305 16.37 23.55 1.98
C ILE A 305 17.25 24.40 2.90
N VAL A 306 17.10 24.28 4.23
CA VAL A 306 17.96 24.98 5.21
C VAL A 306 19.44 24.61 5.01
N LEU A 307 19.75 23.33 4.81
CA LEU A 307 21.13 22.88 4.53
C LEU A 307 21.68 23.42 3.19
N GLU A 308 20.83 23.57 2.17
CA GLU A 308 21.24 24.20 0.90
C GLU A 308 21.58 25.68 1.10
N PHE A 309 20.82 26.39 1.93
CA PHE A 309 21.11 27.79 2.26
C PHE A 309 22.41 27.94 3.07
N GLU A 310 22.71 27.04 4.00
CA GLU A 310 23.98 27.04 4.71
C GLU A 310 25.18 26.84 3.76
N LYS A 311 25.05 25.92 2.79
CA LYS A 311 26.08 25.72 1.75
C LYS A 311 26.22 26.94 0.84
N ALA A 312 25.10 27.57 0.47
CA ALA A 312 25.12 28.79 -0.33
C ALA A 312 25.79 29.94 0.41
N LEU A 313 25.51 30.10 1.71
CA LEU A 313 26.19 31.09 2.55
C LEU A 313 27.70 30.83 2.58
N HIS A 314 28.12 29.58 2.74
CA HIS A 314 29.53 29.21 2.71
C HIS A 314 30.19 29.56 1.36
N LEU A 315 29.54 29.23 0.23
CA LEU A 315 30.00 29.65 -1.10
C LEU A 315 30.14 31.17 -1.22
N GLN A 316 29.16 31.94 -0.73
CA GLN A 316 29.20 33.40 -0.81
C GLN A 316 30.30 34.00 0.09
N THR A 317 30.56 33.41 1.26
CA THR A 317 31.71 33.82 2.09
C THR A 317 33.04 33.56 1.41
N LEU A 318 33.18 32.43 0.69
CA LEU A 318 34.38 32.13 -0.10
C LEU A 318 34.59 33.13 -1.24
N LEU A 319 33.50 33.61 -1.86
CA LEU A 319 33.57 34.62 -2.93
C LEU A 319 33.99 36.01 -2.40
N GLN A 320 33.77 36.30 -1.11
CA GLN A 320 34.17 37.59 -0.51
C GLN A 320 35.64 37.63 -0.06
N GLY A 321 36.35 36.49 -0.05
CA GLY A 321 37.79 36.42 0.26
C GLY A 321 38.69 36.96 -0.87
N ASP A 322 39.96 37.21 -0.56
CA ASP A 322 40.96 37.67 -1.53
C ASP A 322 41.16 36.61 -2.64
N VAL A 323 41.26 37.06 -3.90
CA VAL A 323 41.38 36.20 -5.10
C VAL A 323 42.60 35.25 -5.05
N ALA A 324 43.62 35.58 -4.25
CA ALA A 324 44.81 34.76 -4.05
C ALA A 324 44.57 33.53 -3.15
N ASP A 325 43.60 33.61 -2.24
CA ASP A 325 43.26 32.56 -1.27
C ASP A 325 42.01 31.77 -1.71
N PHE A 326 41.54 31.95 -2.95
CA PHE A 326 40.36 31.25 -3.45
C PHE A 326 40.64 29.75 -3.61
N GLU A 327 40.23 28.96 -2.63
CA GLU A 327 40.31 27.50 -2.65
C GLU A 327 39.27 26.92 -3.62
N PHE A 328 39.62 26.89 -4.92
CA PHE A 328 38.82 26.26 -5.97
C PHE A 328 38.35 24.84 -5.61
N LEU A 329 39.15 24.11 -4.83
CA LEU A 329 38.83 22.76 -4.36
C LEU A 329 37.55 22.73 -3.52
N GLU A 330 37.35 23.68 -2.60
CA GLU A 330 36.17 23.74 -1.74
C GLU A 330 34.90 24.00 -2.54
N ALA A 331 34.94 24.94 -3.50
CA ALA A 331 33.82 25.18 -4.42
C ALA A 331 33.48 23.92 -5.25
N THR A 332 34.50 23.21 -5.74
CA THR A 332 34.26 21.94 -6.46
C THR A 332 33.70 20.84 -5.57
N ASN A 333 34.08 20.78 -4.30
CA ASN A 333 33.52 19.83 -3.32
C ASN A 333 32.04 20.12 -3.06
N ILE A 334 31.66 21.40 -3.00
CA ILE A 334 30.25 21.80 -2.86
C ILE A 334 29.44 21.40 -4.10
N PHE A 335 29.97 21.62 -5.30
CA PHE A 335 29.30 21.20 -6.53
C PHE A 335 29.18 19.67 -6.65
N GLN A 336 30.21 18.92 -6.26
CA GLN A 336 30.13 17.45 -6.18
C GLN A 336 29.12 17.00 -5.11
N SER A 337 29.06 17.68 -3.97
CA SER A 337 28.05 17.42 -2.94
C SER A 337 26.63 17.67 -3.45
N TRP A 338 26.41 18.74 -4.23
CA TRP A 338 25.11 19.00 -4.87
C TRP A 338 24.75 17.94 -5.91
N PHE A 339 25.73 17.46 -6.68
CA PHE A 339 25.53 16.40 -7.65
C PHE A 339 25.15 15.07 -6.98
N ASN A 340 25.86 14.68 -5.92
CA ASN A 340 25.60 13.42 -5.21
C ASN A 340 24.31 13.45 -4.40
N ASN A 341 23.89 14.64 -3.94
CA ASN A 341 22.71 14.81 -3.10
C ASN A 341 21.58 15.52 -3.85
N MET A 342 21.11 14.91 -4.94
CA MET A 342 19.87 15.30 -5.60
C MET A 342 18.65 14.79 -4.82
N PRO A 343 17.49 15.46 -4.90
CA PRO A 343 16.23 14.93 -4.40
C PRO A 343 15.91 13.56 -5.02
N SER A 344 15.00 12.83 -4.39
CA SER A 344 14.51 11.59 -4.98
C SER A 344 13.61 11.92 -6.17
N LEU A 345 13.61 11.11 -7.23
CA LEU A 345 12.72 11.30 -8.38
C LEU A 345 11.23 11.30 -8.00
N LYS A 346 10.91 10.82 -6.78
CA LYS A 346 9.57 10.65 -6.24
C LYS A 346 9.05 11.89 -5.50
N ASP A 347 9.95 12.76 -5.06
CA ASP A 347 9.61 14.01 -4.40
C ASP A 347 8.80 14.94 -5.32
N ASP A 348 8.08 15.90 -4.75
CA ASP A 348 7.23 16.79 -5.53
C ASP A 348 7.99 17.75 -6.48
N LEU A 349 7.36 18.00 -7.63
CA LEU A 349 7.45 19.18 -8.51
C LEU A 349 8.04 20.42 -7.86
N SER A 350 7.30 20.93 -6.88
CA SER A 350 7.63 22.19 -6.21
C SER A 350 8.99 22.13 -5.53
N PHE A 351 9.29 21.04 -4.84
CA PHE A 351 10.55 20.84 -4.12
C PHE A 351 11.75 20.74 -5.07
N TRP A 352 11.59 19.99 -6.18
CA TRP A 352 12.58 19.94 -7.25
C TRP A 352 12.84 21.32 -7.86
N ASN A 353 11.78 22.08 -8.13
CA ASN A 353 11.88 23.44 -8.66
C ASN A 353 12.59 24.38 -7.68
N ASP A 354 12.22 24.35 -6.40
CA ASP A 354 12.83 25.22 -5.36
C ASP A 354 14.34 24.99 -5.23
N ILE A 355 14.78 23.72 -5.14
CA ILE A 355 16.20 23.37 -5.04
C ILE A 355 16.95 23.73 -6.30
N THR A 356 16.41 23.41 -7.47
CA THR A 356 17.10 23.64 -8.75
C THR A 356 17.21 25.13 -9.06
N ILE A 357 16.15 25.91 -8.87
CA ILE A 357 16.19 27.37 -9.02
C ILE A 357 17.24 27.96 -8.08
N HIS A 358 17.29 27.52 -6.82
CA HIS A 358 18.28 28.01 -5.87
C HIS A 358 19.71 27.69 -6.32
N ARG A 359 20.00 26.44 -6.69
CA ARG A 359 21.34 26.02 -7.18
C ARG A 359 21.75 26.76 -8.45
N LEU A 360 20.82 26.91 -9.41
CA LEU A 360 21.09 27.64 -10.65
C LEU A 360 21.40 29.12 -10.38
N ASN A 361 20.71 29.75 -9.42
CA ASN A 361 21.01 31.13 -9.04
C ASN A 361 22.40 31.26 -8.41
N GLN A 362 22.78 30.35 -7.51
CA GLN A 362 24.13 30.36 -6.92
C GLN A 362 25.23 30.10 -7.97
N LEU A 363 25.00 29.19 -8.92
CA LEU A 363 25.93 28.94 -10.02
C LEU A 363 26.06 30.16 -10.96
N LYS A 364 24.98 30.90 -11.21
CA LYS A 364 25.04 32.15 -11.97
C LYS A 364 25.85 33.24 -11.25
N ILE A 365 25.67 33.36 -9.92
CA ILE A 365 26.48 34.28 -9.09
C ILE A 365 27.96 33.91 -9.19
N TYR A 366 28.28 32.63 -9.02
CA TYR A 366 29.65 32.13 -9.18
C TYR A 366 30.23 32.40 -10.57
N GLN A 367 29.49 32.12 -11.64
CA GLN A 367 29.93 32.40 -13.02
C GLN A 367 30.17 33.90 -13.24
N THR A 368 29.32 34.77 -12.70
CA THR A 368 29.47 36.22 -12.80
C THR A 368 30.72 36.70 -12.07
N TYR A 369 30.97 36.18 -10.86
CA TYR A 369 32.19 36.46 -10.10
C TYR A 369 33.46 36.02 -10.84
N VAL A 370 33.48 34.79 -11.36
CA VAL A 370 34.64 34.26 -12.13
C VAL A 370 34.92 35.10 -13.37
N VAL A 371 33.89 35.66 -14.00
CA VAL A 371 34.05 36.56 -15.16
C VAL A 371 34.59 37.93 -14.75
N GLN A 372 34.20 38.46 -13.59
CA GLN A 372 34.58 39.81 -13.13
C GLN A 372 35.97 39.87 -12.46
N ASN A 373 36.33 38.86 -11.67
CA ASN A 373 37.45 38.96 -10.72
C ASN A 373 38.69 38.13 -11.09
N VAL A 374 38.62 37.23 -12.07
CA VAL A 374 39.77 36.45 -12.52
C VAL A 374 40.42 37.15 -13.71
N PRO A 375 41.62 37.76 -13.56
CA PRO A 375 42.32 38.38 -14.67
C PRO A 375 42.98 37.31 -15.55
N MET A 376 42.85 37.46 -16.88
CA MET A 376 43.53 36.73 -17.97
C MET A 376 42.86 35.44 -18.50
N GLU A 377 42.91 35.29 -19.83
CA GLU A 377 42.51 34.13 -20.65
C GLU A 377 43.41 32.88 -20.40
N GLY A 378 43.48 32.42 -19.16
CA GLY A 378 44.26 31.24 -18.76
C GLY A 378 43.46 29.93 -18.72
N PHE A 379 44.16 28.81 -18.84
CA PHE A 379 43.63 27.44 -18.71
C PHE A 379 42.81 27.22 -17.42
N HIS A 380 43.19 27.88 -16.33
CA HIS A 380 42.44 27.83 -15.06
C HIS A 380 41.04 28.47 -15.15
N MET A 381 40.89 29.63 -15.81
CA MET A 381 39.58 30.27 -16.00
C MET A 381 38.64 29.39 -16.83
N GLN A 382 39.17 28.75 -17.88
CA GLN A 382 38.41 27.82 -18.72
C GLN A 382 37.97 26.58 -17.92
N LYS A 383 38.83 26.03 -17.07
CA LYS A 383 38.51 24.90 -16.19
C LYS A 383 37.46 25.27 -15.12
N MET A 384 37.54 26.47 -14.53
CA MET A 384 36.52 26.94 -13.58
C MET A 384 35.16 27.17 -14.25
N LYS A 385 35.14 27.80 -15.43
CA LYS A 385 33.93 28.00 -16.23
C LYS A 385 33.34 26.66 -16.70
N SER A 386 34.17 25.71 -17.14
CA SER A 386 33.70 24.40 -17.59
C SER A 386 33.08 23.60 -16.45
N VAL A 387 33.68 23.61 -15.25
CA VAL A 387 33.14 22.88 -14.10
C VAL A 387 31.80 23.49 -13.65
N ALA A 388 31.70 24.82 -13.56
CA ALA A 388 30.43 25.47 -13.23
C ALA A 388 29.35 25.22 -14.31
N GLN A 389 29.74 25.22 -15.58
CA GLN A 389 28.83 24.91 -16.69
C GLN A 389 28.38 23.44 -16.65
N LEU A 390 29.27 22.50 -16.34
CA LEU A 390 28.92 21.08 -16.15
C LEU A 390 27.97 20.89 -14.97
N ALA A 391 28.20 21.58 -13.84
CA ALA A 391 27.31 21.57 -12.68
C ALA A 391 25.91 22.13 -13.05
N TYR A 392 25.86 23.27 -13.75
CA TYR A 392 24.63 23.88 -14.25
C TYR A 392 23.84 22.92 -15.16
N ASN A 393 24.55 22.35 -16.13
CA ASN A 393 24.04 21.36 -17.08
C ASN A 393 23.51 20.10 -16.39
N SER A 394 24.20 19.62 -15.35
CA SER A 394 23.78 18.45 -14.57
C SER A 394 22.50 18.69 -13.77
N CYS A 395 22.33 19.88 -13.17
CA CYS A 395 21.12 20.25 -12.42
C CYS A 395 19.89 20.34 -13.33
N ILE A 396 20.04 20.89 -14.54
CA ILE A 396 18.97 20.94 -15.53
C ILE A 396 18.63 19.52 -16.01
N LYS A 397 19.64 18.68 -16.28
CA LYS A 397 19.43 17.28 -16.64
C LYS A 397 18.65 16.52 -15.56
N SER A 398 19.01 16.67 -14.29
CA SER A 398 18.29 16.01 -13.20
C SER A 398 16.85 16.51 -13.06
N LEU A 399 16.60 17.80 -13.27
CA LEU A 399 15.24 18.35 -13.28
C LEU A 399 14.41 17.81 -14.45
N ALA A 400 15.00 17.73 -15.64
CA ALA A 400 14.34 17.18 -16.82
C ALA A 400 14.00 15.68 -16.61
N LYS A 401 14.90 14.91 -15.98
CA LYS A 401 14.63 13.53 -15.57
C LYS A 401 13.45 13.44 -14.59
N ALA A 402 13.40 14.33 -13.59
CA ALA A 402 12.27 14.39 -12.66
C ALA A 402 10.97 14.72 -13.39
N MET A 403 10.94 15.77 -14.23
CA MET A 403 9.75 16.14 -15.01
C MET A 403 9.25 15.03 -15.94
N TYR A 404 10.16 14.26 -16.53
CA TYR A 404 9.81 13.07 -17.29
C TYR A 404 9.17 11.99 -16.42
N ALA A 405 9.75 11.70 -15.25
CA ALA A 405 9.21 10.71 -14.30
C ALA A 405 7.82 11.08 -13.77
N HIS A 406 7.53 12.38 -13.64
CA HIS A 406 6.22 12.91 -13.25
C HIS A 406 5.16 12.89 -14.37
N GLY A 407 5.48 12.38 -15.57
CA GLY A 407 4.55 12.36 -16.69
C GLY A 407 4.31 13.72 -17.36
N LEU A 408 5.23 14.70 -17.19
CA LEU A 408 5.13 16.04 -17.78
C LEU A 408 6.14 16.25 -18.91
N PRO A 409 5.99 15.57 -20.06
CA PRO A 409 7.01 15.59 -21.09
C PRO A 409 7.07 16.94 -21.82
N ASN A 410 5.94 17.66 -21.98
CA ASN A 410 5.89 18.97 -22.65
C ASN A 410 6.81 20.01 -22.00
N VAL A 411 6.89 19.99 -20.67
CA VAL A 411 7.78 20.89 -19.92
C VAL A 411 9.21 20.42 -20.04
N CYS A 412 9.44 19.10 -19.97
CA CYS A 412 10.76 18.49 -20.15
C CYS A 412 11.37 18.85 -21.53
N VAL A 413 10.62 18.68 -22.62
CA VAL A 413 11.05 19.03 -23.98
C VAL A 413 11.37 20.53 -24.08
N LYS A 414 10.52 21.40 -23.53
CA LYS A 414 10.80 22.86 -23.49
C LYS A 414 12.07 23.20 -22.73
N LEU A 415 12.35 22.55 -21.60
CA LEU A 415 13.58 22.77 -20.83
C LEU A 415 14.82 22.26 -21.56
N LEU A 416 14.75 21.07 -22.17
CA LEU A 416 15.85 20.50 -22.94
C LEU A 416 16.15 21.33 -24.20
N GLN A 417 15.13 21.82 -24.91
CA GLN A 417 15.28 22.71 -26.06
C GLN A 417 15.92 24.06 -25.71
N LYS A 418 15.66 24.61 -24.52
CA LYS A 418 16.37 25.81 -24.03
C LYS A 418 17.87 25.54 -23.88
N CYS A 419 18.28 24.29 -23.74
CA CYS A 419 19.68 23.88 -23.55
C CYS A 419 20.19 23.02 -24.70
N LYS A 420 20.08 23.47 -25.96
CA LYS A 420 20.52 22.70 -27.16
C LYS A 420 21.94 22.13 -27.05
N ALA A 421 22.86 22.81 -26.35
CA ALA A 421 24.23 22.34 -26.12
C ALA A 421 24.34 21.05 -25.26
N LEU A 422 23.29 20.69 -24.49
CA LEU A 422 23.24 19.50 -23.65
C LEU A 422 22.89 18.22 -24.41
N ILE A 423 22.26 18.35 -25.57
CA ILE A 423 21.64 17.25 -26.30
C ILE A 423 22.70 16.37 -26.99
N VAL A 424 23.96 16.81 -27.08
CA VAL A 424 25.05 16.10 -27.77
C VAL A 424 25.49 14.78 -27.07
N ASN A 425 25.14 14.58 -25.80
CA ASN A 425 25.52 13.38 -25.04
C ASN A 425 24.48 12.24 -25.20
N GLU A 426 24.93 11.00 -25.38
CA GLU A 426 24.08 9.80 -25.61
C GLU A 426 22.95 9.63 -24.58
N GLU A 427 23.24 9.77 -23.28
CA GLU A 427 22.22 9.66 -22.22
C GLU A 427 21.16 10.79 -22.26
N ASN A 428 21.50 11.96 -22.79
CA ASN A 428 20.58 13.10 -22.87
C ASN A 428 19.69 12.99 -24.11
N MET A 429 20.21 12.37 -25.17
CA MET A 429 19.43 11.97 -26.35
C MET A 429 18.36 10.96 -25.97
N GLU A 430 18.70 9.94 -25.19
CA GLU A 430 17.76 8.91 -24.71
C GLU A 430 16.56 9.55 -23.99
N LEU A 431 16.82 10.44 -23.03
CA LEU A 431 15.77 11.14 -22.28
C LEU A 431 14.90 12.03 -23.17
N TYR A 432 15.50 12.73 -24.13
CA TYR A 432 14.77 13.59 -25.06
C TYR A 432 13.83 12.76 -25.94
N LEU A 433 14.34 11.66 -26.53
CA LEU A 433 13.56 10.77 -27.38
C LEU A 433 12.48 10.01 -26.58
N GLU A 434 12.77 9.58 -25.36
CA GLU A 434 11.79 8.98 -24.45
C GLU A 434 10.68 9.97 -24.06
N SER A 435 11.02 11.24 -23.81
CA SER A 435 10.04 12.29 -23.50
C SER A 435 9.11 12.57 -24.68
N LEU A 436 9.64 12.64 -25.90
CA LEU A 436 8.85 12.79 -27.12
C LEU A 436 7.97 11.57 -27.38
N LEU A 437 8.48 10.35 -27.16
CA LEU A 437 7.69 9.13 -27.29
C LEU A 437 6.55 9.07 -26.26
N LEU A 438 6.75 9.61 -25.06
CA LEU A 438 5.74 9.69 -24.01
C LEU A 438 4.69 10.76 -24.35
N GLU A 439 5.09 11.92 -24.87
CA GLU A 439 4.14 12.90 -25.45
C GLU A 439 3.24 12.24 -26.47
N MET A 440 3.83 11.54 -27.44
CA MET A 440 3.07 10.83 -28.48
C MET A 440 2.13 9.76 -27.92
N LYS A 441 2.45 9.12 -26.79
CA LYS A 441 1.56 8.14 -26.13
C LYS A 441 0.39 8.81 -25.42
N LEU A 442 0.61 9.99 -24.84
CA LEU A 442 -0.42 10.75 -24.12
C LEU A 442 -1.38 11.44 -25.09
N SER A 443 -0.89 11.94 -26.23
CA SER A 443 -1.71 12.62 -27.24
C SER A 443 -2.47 11.68 -28.19
N LYS A 444 -2.85 10.47 -27.75
CA LYS A 444 -3.58 9.46 -28.55
C LYS A 444 -4.85 10.01 -29.23
N ASN A 445 -5.49 11.02 -28.65
CA ASN A 445 -6.74 11.60 -29.15
C ASN A 445 -6.56 12.84 -30.05
N ASP A 446 -5.36 13.45 -30.08
CA ASP A 446 -5.09 14.70 -30.81
C ASP A 446 -4.21 14.46 -32.06
N HIS A 447 -4.85 14.06 -33.17
CA HIS A 447 -4.17 13.76 -34.45
C HIS A 447 -3.20 14.86 -34.93
N ARG A 448 -3.60 16.14 -34.83
CA ARG A 448 -2.76 17.28 -35.28
C ARG A 448 -1.52 17.51 -34.41
N LYS A 449 -1.61 17.25 -33.11
CA LYS A 449 -0.45 17.40 -32.22
C LYS A 449 0.55 16.26 -32.46
N ASN A 450 0.04 15.05 -32.74
CA ASN A 450 0.88 13.91 -33.12
C ASN A 450 1.70 14.19 -34.37
N GLU A 451 1.09 14.70 -35.46
CA GLU A 451 1.80 15.04 -36.70
C GLU A 451 2.93 16.08 -36.49
N ILE A 452 2.69 17.10 -35.66
CA ILE A 452 3.69 18.14 -35.35
C ILE A 452 4.84 17.58 -34.51
N LEU A 453 4.52 16.75 -33.52
CA LEU A 453 5.52 16.09 -32.66
C LEU A 453 6.35 15.08 -33.47
N GLN A 454 5.71 14.37 -34.41
CA GLN A 454 6.35 13.45 -35.35
C GLN A 454 7.36 14.18 -36.27
N ALA A 455 6.96 15.30 -36.89
CA ALA A 455 7.85 16.09 -37.74
C ALA A 455 9.06 16.64 -36.96
N LYS A 456 8.85 17.04 -35.69
CA LYS A 456 9.92 17.48 -34.79
C LYS A 456 10.88 16.35 -34.40
N ALA A 457 10.38 15.13 -34.20
CA ALA A 457 11.21 13.99 -33.84
C ALA A 457 12.05 13.50 -35.03
N CYS A 458 11.46 13.38 -36.22
CA CYS A 458 12.18 12.95 -37.43
C CYS A 458 13.23 13.99 -37.86
N SER A 459 12.88 15.28 -37.90
CA SER A 459 13.87 16.34 -38.22
C SER A 459 15.02 16.41 -37.22
N PHE A 460 14.76 16.12 -35.94
CA PHE A 460 15.79 16.04 -34.92
C PHE A 460 16.73 14.84 -35.14
N LEU A 461 16.19 13.67 -35.47
CA LEU A 461 16.97 12.46 -35.74
C LEU A 461 17.76 12.55 -37.05
N GLU A 462 17.29 13.30 -38.05
CA GLU A 462 17.99 13.59 -39.30
C GLU A 462 19.08 14.66 -39.15
N SER A 463 18.90 15.61 -38.23
CA SER A 463 19.84 16.72 -37.99
C SER A 463 20.89 16.45 -36.91
N ALA A 464 20.81 15.32 -36.21
CA ALA A 464 21.81 14.89 -35.24
C ALA A 464 23.12 14.47 -35.94
N GLU A 465 23.94 15.45 -36.32
CA GLU A 465 25.34 15.21 -36.64
C GLU A 465 26.06 14.72 -35.38
N PHE A 466 26.35 13.43 -35.35
CA PHE A 466 27.03 12.77 -34.24
C PHE A 466 28.37 13.45 -33.91
N PRO A 467 28.78 13.52 -32.63
CA PRO A 467 30.15 13.89 -32.29
C PRO A 467 31.11 12.92 -32.99
N LYS A 468 32.29 13.42 -33.40
CA LYS A 468 33.27 12.86 -34.37
C LYS A 468 33.78 11.41 -34.14
N THR A 469 33.27 10.69 -33.15
CA THR A 469 33.39 9.24 -32.98
C THR A 469 32.05 8.69 -32.47
N PRO A 470 31.09 8.33 -33.34
CA PRO A 470 29.87 7.67 -32.88
C PRO A 470 30.26 6.31 -32.29
N THR A 471 29.83 6.04 -31.07
CA THR A 471 29.84 4.67 -30.56
C THR A 471 28.82 3.86 -31.39
N GLU A 472 29.12 2.61 -31.70
CA GLU A 472 28.18 1.72 -32.42
C GLU A 472 26.83 1.62 -31.69
N THR A 473 26.85 1.77 -30.37
CA THR A 473 25.67 1.84 -29.48
C THR A 473 24.81 3.07 -29.70
N GLY A 474 25.40 4.25 -29.92
CA GLY A 474 24.64 5.49 -30.18
C GLY A 474 23.89 5.45 -31.51
N GLU A 475 24.51 4.88 -32.55
CA GLU A 475 23.83 4.66 -33.84
C GLU A 475 22.71 3.62 -33.73
N ALA A 476 22.95 2.52 -33.02
CA ALA A 476 21.93 1.50 -32.76
C ALA A 476 20.73 2.10 -32.02
N MET A 477 20.99 2.93 -31.00
CA MET A 477 19.96 3.64 -30.23
C MET A 477 19.06 4.51 -31.10
N CYS A 478 19.65 5.35 -31.95
CA CYS A 478 18.89 6.19 -32.88
C CYS A 478 18.01 5.36 -33.83
N ASN A 479 18.52 4.24 -34.36
CA ASN A 479 17.74 3.37 -35.25
C ASN A 479 16.57 2.69 -34.52
N VAL A 480 16.75 2.26 -33.27
CA VAL A 480 15.66 1.70 -32.45
C VAL A 480 14.56 2.74 -32.23
N TYR A 481 14.92 3.97 -31.82
CA TYR A 481 13.93 5.03 -31.60
C TYR A 481 13.25 5.46 -32.91
N GLN A 482 13.97 5.51 -34.03
CA GLN A 482 13.37 5.70 -35.37
C GLN A 482 12.34 4.60 -35.66
N GLY A 483 12.71 3.33 -35.46
CA GLY A 483 11.81 2.19 -35.64
C GLY A 483 10.55 2.26 -34.77
N LEU A 484 10.67 2.66 -33.50
CA LEU A 484 9.54 2.82 -32.57
C LEU A 484 8.62 3.98 -32.94
N ILE A 485 9.16 5.08 -33.46
CA ILE A 485 8.36 6.22 -33.92
C ILE A 485 7.62 5.83 -35.20
N LEU A 486 8.32 5.18 -36.15
CA LEU A 486 7.74 4.70 -37.40
C LEU A 486 6.68 3.60 -37.18
N SER A 487 6.87 2.70 -36.23
CA SER A 487 5.86 1.67 -35.92
C SER A 487 4.56 2.28 -35.41
N LYS A 488 4.63 3.28 -34.52
CA LYS A 488 3.46 4.06 -34.08
C LYS A 488 2.79 4.84 -35.22
N ILE A 489 3.56 5.30 -36.20
CA ILE A 489 2.99 5.95 -37.40
C ILE A 489 2.22 4.92 -38.23
N ASN A 490 2.74 3.71 -38.37
CA ASN A 490 2.11 2.68 -39.19
C ASN A 490 0.82 2.10 -38.57
N GLU A 491 0.69 2.09 -37.23
CA GLU A 491 -0.59 1.78 -36.56
C GLU A 491 -1.75 2.68 -37.05
N GLN A 492 -1.43 3.89 -37.54
CA GLN A 492 -2.42 4.89 -37.95
C GLN A 492 -2.71 4.89 -39.46
N ASN A 493 -1.73 4.50 -40.30
CA ASN A 493 -1.81 4.70 -41.76
C ASN A 493 -1.74 3.40 -42.60
N THR A 494 -1.48 2.22 -42.02
CA THR A 494 -1.38 0.92 -42.72
C THR A 494 -0.63 1.00 -44.06
N ASN A 495 0.64 1.42 -44.04
CA ASN A 495 1.48 1.44 -45.24
C ASN A 495 2.57 0.37 -45.15
N GLU A 496 2.60 -0.53 -46.13
CA GLU A 496 3.59 -1.61 -46.21
C GLU A 496 5.04 -1.11 -46.34
N GLU A 497 5.25 0.10 -46.88
CA GLU A 497 6.59 0.71 -46.98
C GLU A 497 7.16 1.11 -45.62
N TYR A 498 6.30 1.58 -44.71
CA TYR A 498 6.72 1.88 -43.34
C TYR A 498 7.07 0.60 -42.58
N GLU A 499 6.36 -0.50 -42.82
CA GLU A 499 6.71 -1.78 -42.19
C GLU A 499 8.08 -2.31 -42.59
N LYS A 500 8.42 -2.23 -43.88
CA LYS A 500 9.74 -2.69 -44.37
C LYS A 500 10.86 -1.82 -43.80
N THR A 501 10.67 -0.51 -43.76
CA THR A 501 11.68 0.40 -43.18
C THR A 501 11.82 0.20 -41.67
N VAL A 502 10.72 -0.08 -40.95
CA VAL A 502 10.75 -0.43 -39.52
C VAL A 502 11.56 -1.72 -39.29
N GLU A 503 11.31 -2.76 -40.08
CA GLU A 503 12.06 -4.02 -40.00
C GLU A 503 13.55 -3.82 -40.23
N GLU A 504 13.93 -3.10 -41.30
CA GLU A 504 15.32 -2.80 -41.60
C GLU A 504 16.01 -2.09 -40.42
N LYS A 505 15.35 -1.11 -39.80
CA LYS A 505 15.88 -0.35 -38.66
C LYS A 505 16.10 -1.24 -37.44
N PHE A 506 15.15 -2.13 -37.11
CA PHE A 506 15.29 -3.07 -36.00
C PHE A 506 16.36 -4.14 -36.27
N PHE A 507 16.48 -4.67 -37.48
CA PHE A 507 17.53 -5.64 -37.81
C PHE A 507 18.94 -5.03 -37.79
N VAL A 508 19.12 -3.81 -38.31
CA VAL A 508 20.41 -3.10 -38.23
C VAL A 508 20.77 -2.80 -36.78
N SER A 509 19.80 -2.43 -35.96
CA SER A 509 20.05 -2.22 -34.53
C SER A 509 20.46 -3.51 -33.81
N TYR A 510 19.77 -4.63 -34.06
CA TYR A 510 20.06 -5.94 -33.45
C TYR A 510 21.52 -6.38 -33.68
N GLN A 511 22.09 -6.07 -34.85
CA GLN A 511 23.48 -6.41 -35.17
C GLN A 511 24.52 -5.50 -34.49
N LYS A 512 24.15 -4.25 -34.21
CA LYS A 512 25.05 -3.22 -33.66
C LYS A 512 24.93 -3.04 -32.15
N LEU A 513 23.87 -3.56 -31.52
CA LEU A 513 23.66 -3.47 -30.08
C LEU A 513 24.73 -4.31 -29.34
N THR A 514 25.44 -3.69 -28.40
CA THR A 514 26.36 -4.39 -27.50
C THR A 514 25.86 -4.36 -26.07
N ASP A 515 25.84 -3.19 -25.42
CA ASP A 515 25.68 -3.09 -23.95
C ASP A 515 24.35 -2.49 -23.47
N TRP A 516 23.47 -2.04 -24.38
CA TRP A 516 22.24 -1.30 -24.02
C TRP A 516 21.03 -2.22 -23.76
N SER A 517 20.71 -2.47 -22.48
CA SER A 517 19.67 -3.42 -22.04
C SER A 517 18.25 -3.07 -22.53
N LYS A 518 17.85 -1.80 -22.48
CA LYS A 518 16.54 -1.33 -22.95
C LYS A 518 16.40 -1.47 -24.47
N GLY A 519 17.48 -1.25 -25.22
CA GLY A 519 17.49 -1.44 -26.67
C GLY A 519 17.14 -2.87 -27.06
N TRP A 520 17.80 -3.83 -26.40
CA TRP A 520 17.49 -5.25 -26.55
C TRP A 520 16.03 -5.59 -26.18
N LEU A 521 15.46 -4.95 -25.15
CA LEU A 521 14.05 -5.12 -24.79
C LEU A 521 13.10 -4.63 -25.90
N TYR A 522 13.36 -3.46 -26.47
CA TYR A 522 12.54 -2.90 -27.56
C TYR A 522 12.61 -3.77 -28.82
N CYS A 523 13.80 -4.23 -29.21
CA CYS A 523 13.96 -5.19 -30.32
C CYS A 523 13.21 -6.49 -30.03
N GLY A 524 13.31 -7.03 -28.81
CA GLY A 524 12.60 -8.25 -28.42
C GLY A 524 11.09 -8.12 -28.50
N ASN A 525 10.53 -7.00 -28.05
CA ASN A 525 9.08 -6.73 -28.14
C ASN A 525 8.60 -6.68 -29.59
N PHE A 526 9.36 -6.01 -30.46
CA PHE A 526 9.06 -5.96 -31.89
C PHE A 526 9.05 -7.36 -32.53
N PHE A 527 10.08 -8.18 -32.28
CA PHE A 527 10.13 -9.54 -32.81
C PHE A 527 9.03 -10.44 -32.23
N GLN A 528 8.63 -10.23 -30.96
CA GLN A 528 7.51 -10.96 -30.35
C GLN A 528 6.16 -10.61 -31.02
N GLU A 529 5.91 -9.34 -31.32
CA GLU A 529 4.70 -8.91 -32.04
C GLU A 529 4.62 -9.56 -33.42
N ARG A 530 5.74 -9.64 -34.15
CA ARG A 530 5.83 -10.34 -35.43
C ARG A 530 5.64 -11.86 -35.30
N PHE A 531 6.19 -12.48 -34.26
CA PHE A 531 5.94 -13.89 -33.96
C PHE A 531 4.44 -14.16 -33.74
N ASN A 532 3.75 -13.29 -33.00
CA ASN A 532 2.30 -13.39 -32.81
C ASN A 532 1.51 -13.24 -34.12
N SER A 533 2.05 -12.52 -35.11
CA SER A 533 1.45 -12.38 -36.45
C SER A 533 1.71 -13.59 -37.38
N GLY A 534 2.56 -14.55 -36.98
CA GLY A 534 2.76 -15.82 -37.69
C GLY A 534 4.19 -16.12 -38.16
N ASP A 535 5.16 -15.21 -37.94
CA ASP A 535 6.55 -15.43 -38.36
C ASP A 535 7.36 -16.22 -37.33
N GLU A 536 7.50 -17.53 -37.54
CA GLU A 536 8.22 -18.43 -36.62
C GLU A 536 9.71 -18.09 -36.44
N ARG A 537 10.36 -17.54 -37.49
CA ARG A 537 11.78 -17.12 -37.46
C ARG A 537 12.07 -16.03 -36.43
N CYS A 538 11.07 -15.18 -36.14
CA CYS A 538 11.21 -14.08 -35.19
C CYS A 538 11.27 -14.56 -33.73
N CYS A 539 10.86 -15.80 -33.45
CA CYS A 539 10.92 -16.38 -32.11
C CYS A 539 12.35 -16.41 -31.55
N GLU A 540 13.34 -16.82 -32.37
CA GLU A 540 14.74 -16.90 -31.95
C GLU A 540 15.33 -15.51 -31.69
N TYR A 541 15.09 -14.56 -32.60
CA TYR A 541 15.53 -13.17 -32.42
C TYR A 541 14.90 -12.53 -31.19
N ALA A 542 13.62 -12.79 -30.92
CA ALA A 542 12.94 -12.34 -29.70
C ALA A 542 13.59 -12.95 -28.44
N LEU A 543 13.78 -14.27 -28.43
CA LEU A 543 14.35 -15.00 -27.29
C LEU A 543 15.78 -14.53 -26.98
N ARG A 544 16.64 -14.40 -27.99
CA ARG A 544 18.01 -13.90 -27.82
C ARG A 544 18.03 -12.45 -27.37
N SER A 545 17.17 -11.58 -27.93
CA SER A 545 17.06 -10.19 -27.51
C SER A 545 16.68 -10.07 -26.03
N PHE A 546 15.71 -10.87 -25.55
CA PHE A 546 15.32 -10.86 -24.14
C PHE A 546 16.42 -11.40 -23.21
N ILE A 547 17.18 -12.42 -23.62
CA ILE A 547 18.33 -12.93 -22.85
C ILE A 547 19.42 -11.86 -22.73
N MET A 548 19.79 -11.22 -23.85
CA MET A 548 20.79 -10.16 -23.84
C MET A 548 20.33 -8.94 -23.04
N SER A 549 19.03 -8.61 -23.07
CA SER A 549 18.45 -7.59 -22.20
C SER A 549 18.65 -7.93 -20.73
N CYS A 550 18.40 -9.17 -20.31
CA CYS A 550 18.59 -9.63 -18.93
C CYS A 550 20.07 -9.63 -18.51
N LYS A 551 21.00 -9.90 -19.44
CA LYS A 551 22.44 -9.91 -19.18
C LYS A 551 22.97 -8.51 -18.82
N TYR A 552 22.56 -7.50 -19.59
CA TYR A 552 23.05 -6.13 -19.43
C TYR A 552 22.18 -5.28 -18.50
N ASP A 553 21.09 -5.82 -17.95
CA ASP A 553 20.27 -5.08 -16.99
C ASP A 553 20.97 -5.01 -15.63
N ASN A 554 21.58 -3.84 -15.39
CA ASN A 554 22.18 -3.48 -14.09
C ASN A 554 21.11 -3.28 -13.01
N ASN A 555 19.88 -2.96 -13.43
CA ASN A 555 18.75 -2.76 -12.54
C ASN A 555 17.90 -4.04 -12.51
N THR A 556 17.22 -4.28 -11.40
CA THR A 556 16.42 -5.49 -11.19
C THR A 556 15.15 -5.60 -12.04
N THR A 557 15.00 -4.72 -13.03
CA THR A 557 13.83 -4.51 -13.87
C THR A 557 13.61 -5.59 -14.93
N SER A 558 14.53 -6.55 -15.07
CA SER A 558 14.47 -7.69 -16.00
C SER A 558 13.34 -8.71 -15.76
N MET A 559 12.31 -8.38 -14.98
CA MET A 559 11.17 -9.29 -14.73
C MET A 559 10.33 -9.56 -15.98
N GLU A 560 10.02 -8.51 -16.74
CA GLU A 560 9.25 -8.63 -17.98
C GLU A 560 9.94 -9.54 -19.02
N PRO A 561 11.23 -9.32 -19.38
CA PRO A 561 11.90 -10.19 -20.35
C PRO A 561 12.02 -11.64 -19.87
N LEU A 562 12.22 -11.92 -18.57
CA LEU A 562 12.23 -13.29 -18.05
C LEU A 562 10.89 -14.00 -18.20
N ALA A 563 9.78 -13.32 -17.92
CA ALA A 563 8.44 -13.86 -18.14
C ALA A 563 8.23 -14.24 -19.60
N LYS A 564 8.69 -13.38 -20.52
CA LYS A 564 8.61 -13.58 -21.98
C LYS A 564 9.50 -14.74 -22.44
N ILE A 565 10.70 -14.90 -21.87
CA ILE A 565 11.57 -16.05 -22.15
C ILE A 565 10.87 -17.36 -21.74
N ILE A 566 10.33 -17.44 -20.53
CA ILE A 566 9.61 -18.64 -20.06
C ILE A 566 8.41 -18.94 -20.95
N TRP A 567 7.68 -17.90 -21.36
CA TRP A 567 6.53 -18.04 -22.26
C TRP A 567 6.94 -18.54 -23.65
N LEU A 568 7.99 -17.98 -24.26
CA LEU A 568 8.51 -18.42 -25.56
C LEU A 568 9.05 -19.85 -25.51
N LEU A 569 9.77 -20.23 -24.46
CA LEU A 569 10.24 -21.61 -24.22
C LEU A 569 9.08 -22.59 -24.00
N SER A 570 7.89 -22.09 -23.65
CA SER A 570 6.70 -22.91 -23.44
C SER A 570 5.99 -23.31 -24.75
N PHE A 571 6.47 -22.91 -25.92
CA PHE A 571 5.96 -23.40 -27.20
C PHE A 571 6.76 -24.63 -27.65
N PRO A 572 6.09 -25.73 -28.06
CA PRO A 572 6.79 -26.85 -28.68
C PRO A 572 7.41 -26.36 -29.99
N SER A 573 8.73 -26.44 -30.11
CA SER A 573 9.44 -26.04 -31.32
C SER A 573 9.84 -27.27 -32.13
N ASP A 574 9.43 -27.31 -33.41
CA ASP A 574 10.00 -28.19 -34.44
C ASP A 574 11.37 -27.67 -34.96
N VAL A 575 12.02 -26.78 -34.19
CA VAL A 575 13.23 -26.04 -34.57
C VAL A 575 14.46 -26.96 -34.56
N PRO A 576 15.36 -26.85 -35.56
CA PRO A 576 16.55 -27.72 -35.67
C PRO A 576 17.51 -27.62 -34.48
N LEU A 577 18.03 -28.79 -34.06
CA LEU A 577 18.88 -29.05 -32.89
C LEU A 577 20.13 -28.15 -32.74
N ASN A 578 20.69 -27.60 -33.83
CA ASN A 578 21.94 -26.83 -33.77
C ASN A 578 21.77 -25.43 -33.16
N LEU A 579 20.61 -24.78 -33.36
CA LEU A 579 20.33 -23.45 -32.81
C LEU A 579 20.03 -23.52 -31.30
N ARG A 580 19.54 -24.67 -30.85
CA ARG A 580 19.23 -24.98 -29.45
C ARG A 580 20.47 -24.95 -28.55
N ASN A 581 21.63 -25.42 -29.02
CA ASN A 581 22.83 -25.45 -28.19
C ASN A 581 23.39 -24.04 -27.89
N ASN A 582 23.30 -23.12 -28.84
CA ASN A 582 23.77 -21.73 -28.67
C ASN A 582 22.95 -20.98 -27.61
N ILE A 583 21.64 -21.26 -27.54
CA ILE A 583 20.75 -20.65 -26.55
C ILE A 583 21.10 -21.10 -25.13
N ILE A 584 21.58 -22.34 -24.93
CA ILE A 584 22.00 -22.81 -23.59
C ILE A 584 23.19 -22.01 -23.09
N GLU A 585 24.17 -21.74 -23.97
CA GLU A 585 25.33 -20.90 -23.64
C GLU A 585 24.89 -19.48 -23.27
N ASP A 586 23.94 -18.89 -24.01
CA ASP A 586 23.40 -17.57 -23.72
C ASP A 586 22.62 -17.52 -22.40
N ILE A 587 21.82 -18.55 -22.07
CA ILE A 587 21.10 -18.66 -20.79
C ILE A 587 22.06 -18.71 -19.59
N THR A 588 23.26 -19.30 -19.74
CA THR A 588 24.24 -19.34 -18.65
C THR A 588 24.72 -17.96 -18.20
N GLN A 589 24.60 -16.96 -19.07
CA GLN A 589 25.03 -15.59 -18.81
C GLN A 589 24.06 -14.84 -17.88
N ILE A 590 22.83 -15.35 -17.69
CA ILE A 590 21.84 -14.75 -16.79
C ILE A 590 22.14 -15.12 -15.33
N PRO A 591 22.20 -14.15 -14.39
CA PRO A 591 22.34 -14.43 -12.97
C PRO A 591 21.24 -15.34 -12.43
N ILE A 592 21.61 -16.40 -11.69
CA ILE A 592 20.65 -17.37 -11.14
C ILE A 592 19.66 -16.75 -10.14
N SER A 593 20.06 -15.66 -9.48
CA SER A 593 19.19 -14.88 -8.59
C SER A 593 17.91 -14.37 -9.27
N TYR A 594 17.95 -14.12 -10.59
CA TYR A 594 16.79 -13.66 -11.34
C TYR A 594 15.74 -14.75 -11.53
N TRP A 595 16.15 -16.02 -11.59
CA TRP A 595 15.26 -17.16 -11.79
C TRP A 595 14.52 -17.59 -10.51
N LEU A 596 15.00 -17.20 -9.32
CA LEU A 596 14.41 -17.61 -8.03
C LEU A 596 12.93 -17.24 -7.91
N ALA A 597 12.56 -16.05 -8.40
CA ALA A 597 11.16 -15.61 -8.39
C ALA A 597 10.26 -16.45 -9.29
N TRP A 598 10.82 -17.07 -10.34
CA TRP A 598 10.09 -17.78 -11.40
C TRP A 598 10.08 -19.30 -11.23
N ILE A 599 10.62 -19.84 -10.12
CA ILE A 599 10.65 -21.28 -9.83
C ILE A 599 9.27 -21.94 -10.02
N PRO A 600 8.14 -21.38 -9.53
CA PRO A 600 6.83 -21.99 -9.73
C PRO A 600 6.44 -22.15 -11.21
N GLN A 601 6.73 -21.14 -12.04
CA GLN A 601 6.44 -21.14 -13.48
C GLN A 601 7.39 -22.07 -14.24
N LEU A 602 8.67 -22.09 -13.89
CA LEU A 602 9.66 -22.99 -14.48
C LEU A 602 9.28 -24.45 -14.23
N LEU A 603 8.91 -24.78 -12.99
CA LEU A 603 8.46 -26.13 -12.64
C LEU A 603 7.17 -26.51 -13.39
N ALA A 604 6.19 -25.60 -13.45
CA ALA A 604 4.95 -25.84 -14.17
C ALA A 604 5.16 -26.01 -15.68
N ALA A 605 6.07 -25.24 -16.28
CA ALA A 605 6.43 -25.36 -17.70
C ALA A 605 7.18 -26.68 -17.96
N PHE A 606 8.11 -27.05 -17.09
CA PHE A 606 8.88 -28.29 -17.17
C PHE A 606 8.00 -29.54 -17.10
N LEU A 607 6.98 -29.54 -16.23
CA LEU A 607 6.00 -30.64 -16.11
C LEU A 607 5.06 -30.73 -17.31
N ARG A 608 4.95 -29.68 -18.13
CA ARG A 608 4.10 -29.65 -19.33
C ARG A 608 4.87 -30.05 -20.58
N ILE A 609 6.13 -29.61 -20.73
CA ILE A 609 6.91 -29.73 -21.97
C ILE A 609 8.31 -30.25 -21.66
N LYS A 610 8.75 -31.26 -22.43
CA LYS A 610 10.12 -31.78 -22.37
C LYS A 610 11.10 -30.80 -23.03
N ASP A 611 11.57 -29.82 -22.26
CA ASP A 611 12.59 -28.89 -22.74
C ASP A 611 13.93 -29.10 -22.00
N CYS A 612 15.01 -29.31 -22.76
CA CYS A 612 16.35 -29.37 -22.21
C CYS A 612 16.80 -28.04 -21.57
N HIS A 613 16.29 -26.90 -22.05
CA HIS A 613 16.59 -25.58 -21.48
C HIS A 613 16.02 -25.42 -20.07
N LEU A 614 14.74 -25.77 -19.89
CA LEU A 614 14.07 -25.70 -18.58
C LEU A 614 14.72 -26.66 -17.58
N SER A 615 15.06 -27.88 -18.03
CA SER A 615 15.80 -28.84 -17.21
C SER A 615 17.15 -28.27 -16.76
N TYR A 616 17.89 -27.67 -17.69
CA TYR A 616 19.20 -27.08 -17.40
C TYR A 616 19.12 -25.91 -16.40
N ILE A 617 18.13 -25.02 -16.55
CA ILE A 617 17.89 -23.91 -15.61
C ILE A 617 17.58 -24.47 -14.21
N LEU A 618 16.69 -25.44 -14.10
CA LEU A 618 16.33 -26.05 -12.81
C LEU A 618 17.53 -26.77 -12.16
N HIS A 619 18.35 -27.48 -12.93
CA HIS A 619 19.59 -28.08 -12.42
C HIS A 619 20.56 -27.01 -11.89
N ASN A 620 20.75 -25.90 -12.60
CA ASN A 620 21.62 -24.81 -12.14
C ASN A 620 21.11 -24.14 -10.86
N ILE A 621 19.79 -23.96 -10.73
CA ILE A 621 19.16 -23.47 -9.49
C ILE A 621 19.39 -24.47 -8.36
N SER A 622 19.17 -25.75 -8.61
CA SER A 622 19.36 -26.84 -7.65
C SER A 622 20.79 -26.88 -7.09
N PHE A 623 21.77 -26.46 -7.88
CA PHE A 623 23.17 -26.42 -7.48
C PHE A 623 23.53 -25.22 -6.60
N LYS A 624 23.04 -24.03 -6.94
CA LYS A 624 23.38 -22.79 -6.20
C LYS A 624 22.43 -22.47 -5.05
N HIS A 625 21.14 -22.77 -5.19
CA HIS A 625 20.08 -22.46 -4.21
C HIS A 625 19.12 -23.67 -4.03
N PRO A 626 19.57 -24.79 -3.45
CA PRO A 626 18.75 -25.99 -3.26
C PRO A 626 17.52 -25.75 -2.36
N GLU A 627 17.64 -24.88 -1.35
CA GLU A 627 16.58 -24.61 -0.36
C GLU A 627 15.33 -23.98 -0.98
N SER A 628 15.51 -23.14 -2.01
CA SER A 628 14.43 -22.49 -2.74
C SER A 628 13.60 -23.46 -3.58
N LEU A 629 14.20 -24.58 -4.00
CA LEU A 629 13.57 -25.57 -4.88
C LEU A 629 13.03 -26.77 -4.12
N TYR A 630 13.69 -27.20 -3.04
CA TYR A 630 13.43 -28.45 -2.32
C TYR A 630 11.95 -28.64 -1.96
N PHE A 631 11.36 -27.71 -1.20
CA PHE A 631 9.99 -27.83 -0.69
C PHE A 631 8.93 -27.91 -1.79
N LEU A 632 9.10 -27.08 -2.82
CA LEU A 632 8.18 -27.06 -3.95
C LEU A 632 8.30 -28.34 -4.78
N LEU A 633 9.54 -28.75 -5.09
CA LEU A 633 9.80 -29.96 -5.87
C LEU A 633 9.29 -31.21 -5.14
N HIS A 634 9.59 -31.34 -3.85
CA HIS A 634 9.15 -32.47 -3.03
C HIS A 634 7.61 -32.55 -2.96
N SER A 635 6.94 -31.43 -2.70
CA SER A 635 5.48 -31.38 -2.64
C SER A 635 4.81 -31.77 -3.97
N VAL A 636 5.38 -31.35 -5.11
CA VAL A 636 4.86 -31.70 -6.44
C VAL A 636 5.18 -33.15 -6.83
N MET A 637 6.34 -33.68 -6.41
CA MET A 637 6.67 -35.09 -6.59
C MET A 637 5.66 -36.01 -5.89
N ILE A 638 5.26 -35.66 -4.66
CA ILE A 638 4.27 -36.45 -3.91
C ILE A 638 2.91 -36.45 -4.62
N GLU A 639 2.47 -35.32 -5.16
CA GLU A 639 1.20 -35.21 -5.90
C GLU A 639 1.23 -36.00 -7.22
N THR A 640 2.33 -35.89 -7.98
CA THR A 640 2.50 -36.60 -9.27
C THR A 640 2.61 -38.12 -9.09
N ASN A 641 3.20 -38.60 -7.99
CA ASN A 641 3.22 -40.03 -7.65
C ASN A 641 1.81 -40.59 -7.37
N CYS A 642 0.90 -39.75 -6.86
CA CYS A 642 -0.49 -40.15 -6.61
C CYS A 642 -1.34 -40.22 -7.91
N MET A 643 -0.88 -39.61 -9.01
CA MET A 643 -1.57 -39.58 -10.30
C MET A 643 -1.17 -40.79 -11.14
N SER A 644 -1.90 -41.90 -11.03
CA SER A 644 -1.65 -43.14 -11.77
C SER A 644 -1.94 -42.97 -13.28
N GLY A 645 -0.93 -42.58 -14.07
CA GLY A 645 -1.00 -42.44 -15.53
C GLY A 645 0.38 -42.26 -16.18
N GLY A 646 0.50 -42.56 -17.48
CA GLY A 646 1.78 -42.55 -18.21
C GLY A 646 2.53 -41.21 -18.22
N GLU A 647 1.80 -40.09 -18.24
CA GLU A 647 2.38 -38.74 -18.15
C GLU A 647 2.86 -38.42 -16.72
N GLY A 648 2.14 -38.89 -15.68
CA GLY A 648 2.51 -38.72 -14.27
C GLY A 648 3.82 -39.44 -13.92
N HIS A 649 4.04 -40.64 -14.47
CA HIS A 649 5.28 -41.40 -14.27
C HIS A 649 6.52 -40.68 -14.83
N TRP A 650 6.41 -40.06 -16.01
CA TRP A 650 7.53 -39.33 -16.59
C TRP A 650 7.84 -38.04 -15.82
N ASN A 651 6.81 -37.31 -15.40
CA ASN A 651 6.94 -36.12 -14.56
C ASN A 651 7.66 -36.43 -13.25
N TYR A 652 7.24 -37.52 -12.59
CA TYR A 652 7.86 -37.99 -11.36
C TYR A 652 9.34 -38.36 -11.57
N GLN A 653 9.66 -39.12 -12.62
CA GLN A 653 11.04 -39.51 -12.95
C GLN A 653 11.95 -38.30 -13.19
N SER A 654 11.45 -37.29 -13.90
CA SER A 654 12.23 -36.09 -14.22
C SER A 654 12.49 -35.22 -12.99
N CYS A 655 11.52 -35.14 -12.06
CA CYS A 655 11.71 -34.48 -10.78
C CYS A 655 12.65 -35.26 -9.85
N LEU A 656 12.61 -36.60 -9.87
CA LEU A 656 13.53 -37.46 -9.12
C LEU A 656 14.99 -37.21 -9.53
N GLU A 657 15.28 -37.12 -10.83
CA GLU A 657 16.64 -36.84 -11.32
C GLU A 657 17.21 -35.55 -10.73
N ILE A 658 16.41 -34.48 -10.68
CA ILE A 658 16.80 -33.20 -10.08
C ILE A 658 17.00 -33.37 -8.56
N MET A 659 16.08 -34.06 -7.87
CA MET A 659 16.16 -34.30 -6.43
C MET A 659 17.41 -35.09 -6.04
N ASP A 660 17.74 -36.14 -6.80
CA ASP A 660 18.93 -36.96 -6.58
C ASP A 660 20.20 -36.13 -6.82
N SER A 661 20.21 -35.28 -7.86
CA SER A 661 21.34 -34.36 -8.11
C SER A 661 21.58 -33.39 -6.94
N MET A 662 20.50 -32.92 -6.29
CA MET A 662 20.58 -32.09 -5.09
C MET A 662 21.12 -32.89 -3.89
N LYS A 663 20.57 -34.09 -3.64
CA LYS A 663 20.99 -34.98 -2.54
C LYS A 663 22.46 -35.36 -2.63
N MET A 664 22.97 -35.58 -3.84
CA MET A 664 24.36 -35.93 -4.06
C MET A 664 25.33 -34.78 -3.73
N ARG A 665 24.94 -33.52 -3.97
CA ARG A 665 25.82 -32.36 -3.73
C ARG A 665 25.66 -31.74 -2.35
N HIS A 666 24.43 -31.70 -1.82
CA HIS A 666 24.08 -31.04 -0.56
C HIS A 666 23.42 -31.99 0.45
N PRO A 667 24.05 -33.13 0.82
CA PRO A 667 23.40 -34.18 1.61
C PRO A 667 23.02 -33.73 3.03
N VAL A 668 23.88 -32.96 3.69
CA VAL A 668 23.64 -32.50 5.07
C VAL A 668 22.47 -31.52 5.13
N LEU A 669 22.42 -30.58 4.19
CA LEU A 669 21.37 -29.57 4.11
C LEU A 669 20.00 -30.22 3.86
N ILE A 670 19.91 -31.09 2.85
CA ILE A 670 18.64 -31.73 2.49
C ILE A 670 18.18 -32.67 3.60
N SER A 671 19.08 -33.41 4.25
CA SER A 671 18.71 -34.22 5.42
C SER A 671 18.18 -33.40 6.59
N SER A 672 18.62 -32.14 6.73
CA SER A 672 18.13 -31.21 7.75
C SER A 672 16.76 -30.67 7.37
N LEU A 673 16.55 -30.32 6.09
CA LEU A 673 15.24 -29.90 5.57
C LEU A 673 14.18 -31.01 5.69
N GLU A 674 14.52 -32.25 5.35
CA GLU A 674 13.65 -33.43 5.50
C GLU A 674 13.23 -33.62 6.98
N LYS A 675 14.14 -33.42 7.94
CA LYS A 675 13.81 -33.52 9.37
C LYS A 675 12.89 -32.39 9.84
N ILE A 676 13.16 -31.15 9.41
CA ILE A 676 12.31 -29.99 9.72
C ILE A 676 10.90 -30.20 9.16
N GLU A 677 10.80 -30.65 7.91
CA GLU A 677 9.53 -30.93 7.23
C GLU A 677 8.70 -31.94 8.02
N ASN A 678 9.31 -33.06 8.43
CA ASN A 678 8.63 -34.11 9.20
C ASN A 678 8.13 -33.62 10.57
N GLU A 679 8.95 -32.87 11.33
CA GLU A 679 8.53 -32.30 12.63
C GLU A 679 7.39 -31.29 12.47
N PHE A 680 7.43 -30.45 11.44
CA PHE A 680 6.35 -29.50 11.16
C PHE A 680 5.04 -30.18 10.74
N ILE A 681 5.11 -31.28 9.99
CA ILE A 681 3.94 -32.11 9.68
C ILE A 681 3.35 -32.69 10.98
N LEU A 682 4.18 -33.25 11.87
CA LEU A 682 3.73 -33.79 13.15
C LEU A 682 3.05 -32.72 14.02
N LEU A 683 3.58 -31.50 14.06
CA LEU A 683 2.93 -30.37 14.76
C LEU A 683 1.59 -29.99 14.13
N GLY A 684 1.53 -29.94 12.80
CA GLY A 684 0.30 -29.69 12.05
C GLY A 684 -0.78 -30.74 12.31
N GLU A 685 -0.41 -32.01 12.43
CA GLU A 685 -1.34 -33.11 12.74
C GLU A 685 -1.80 -33.11 14.21
N LYS A 686 -0.92 -32.81 15.17
CA LYS A 686 -1.25 -32.76 16.61
C LYS A 686 -2.37 -31.77 16.96
N ILE A 687 -2.47 -30.64 16.26
CA ILE A 687 -3.47 -29.59 16.53
C ILE A 687 -4.78 -29.82 15.75
N ASN A 688 -4.79 -30.76 14.81
CA ASN A 688 -5.90 -30.91 13.88
C ASN A 688 -6.95 -31.90 14.40
N PRO A 689 -8.02 -31.37 15.01
CA PRO A 689 -9.35 -31.75 14.56
C PRO A 689 -10.08 -30.49 14.09
N ASN A 690 -10.19 -30.35 12.77
CA ASN A 690 -10.91 -29.34 12.00
C ASN A 690 -12.43 -29.27 12.31
N ILE A 691 -12.89 -29.87 13.39
CA ILE A 691 -14.29 -30.20 13.62
C ILE A 691 -15.14 -28.94 13.85
N LEU A 692 -14.72 -28.03 14.75
CA LEU A 692 -15.43 -26.76 14.97
C LEU A 692 -15.51 -25.91 13.69
N VAL A 693 -14.45 -25.91 12.89
CA VAL A 693 -14.39 -25.21 11.60
C VAL A 693 -15.31 -25.85 10.57
N ILE A 694 -15.31 -27.18 10.49
CA ILE A 694 -16.19 -27.93 9.59
C ILE A 694 -17.65 -27.67 9.99
N LEU A 695 -17.97 -27.68 11.29
CA LEU A 695 -19.30 -27.37 11.80
C LEU A 695 -19.75 -25.94 11.45
N ARG A 696 -18.90 -24.92 11.66
CA ARG A 696 -19.19 -23.53 11.25
C ARG A 696 -19.33 -23.38 9.73
N ARG A 697 -18.56 -24.12 8.92
CA ARG A 697 -18.72 -24.11 7.46
C ARG A 697 -20.02 -24.76 7.01
N ILE A 698 -20.43 -25.84 7.67
CA ILE A 698 -21.72 -26.47 7.43
C ILE A 698 -22.83 -25.46 7.77
N GLU A 699 -22.71 -24.73 8.88
CA GLU A 699 -23.63 -23.67 9.28
C GLU A 699 -23.79 -22.59 8.20
N VAL A 700 -22.69 -22.05 7.67
CA VAL A 700 -22.70 -21.04 6.61
C VAL A 700 -23.30 -21.59 5.30
N LYS A 701 -22.90 -22.80 4.88
CA LYS A 701 -23.46 -23.42 3.68
C LYS A 701 -24.97 -23.66 3.80
N ILE A 702 -25.46 -23.96 5.00
CA ILE A 702 -26.90 -24.08 5.23
C ILE A 702 -27.59 -22.72 5.07
N CYS A 703 -27.03 -21.63 5.61
CA CYS A 703 -27.54 -20.27 5.37
C CYS A 703 -27.60 -19.93 3.87
N ASP A 704 -26.55 -20.25 3.11
CA ASP A 704 -26.52 -20.03 1.66
C ASP A 704 -27.61 -20.83 0.94
N LEU A 705 -27.81 -22.10 1.30
CA LEU A 705 -28.86 -22.95 0.73
C LEU A 705 -30.26 -22.44 1.08
N LEU A 706 -30.48 -21.98 2.32
CA LEU A 706 -31.74 -21.37 2.76
C LEU A 706 -32.04 -20.11 1.92
N PHE A 707 -31.04 -19.27 1.68
CA PHE A 707 -31.19 -18.09 0.82
C PHE A 707 -31.49 -18.45 -0.64
N LEU A 708 -30.75 -19.39 -1.23
CA LEU A 708 -30.95 -19.83 -2.62
C LEU A 708 -32.33 -20.47 -2.85
N CYS A 709 -32.87 -21.12 -1.82
CA CYS A 709 -34.22 -21.69 -1.86
C CYS A 709 -35.29 -20.61 -1.65
N ALA A 710 -35.06 -19.65 -0.75
CA ALA A 710 -35.91 -18.47 -0.63
C ALA A 710 -35.95 -17.65 -1.93
N SER A 711 -34.85 -17.61 -2.68
CA SER A 711 -34.76 -16.95 -3.99
C SER A 711 -35.27 -17.81 -5.17
N LYS A 712 -35.88 -18.96 -4.90
CA LYS A 712 -36.43 -19.92 -5.89
C LYS A 712 -35.43 -20.43 -6.94
N GLN A 713 -34.12 -20.32 -6.70
CA GLN A 713 -33.10 -20.87 -7.61
C GLN A 713 -32.92 -22.38 -7.45
N ILE A 714 -33.30 -22.90 -6.28
CA ILE A 714 -33.25 -24.31 -5.93
C ILE A 714 -34.65 -24.73 -5.45
N ALA A 715 -35.11 -25.92 -5.86
CA ALA A 715 -36.39 -26.47 -5.40
C ALA A 715 -36.33 -26.84 -3.91
N ALA A 716 -37.37 -26.50 -3.14
CA ALA A 716 -37.46 -26.76 -1.70
C ALA A 716 -37.24 -28.25 -1.34
N ASP A 717 -37.77 -29.17 -2.15
CA ASP A 717 -37.63 -30.63 -1.98
C ASP A 717 -36.18 -31.12 -2.09
N SER A 718 -35.28 -30.32 -2.68
CA SER A 718 -33.86 -30.67 -2.84
C SER A 718 -32.97 -30.18 -1.69
N MET A 719 -33.49 -29.39 -0.74
CA MET A 719 -32.73 -28.89 0.40
C MET A 719 -32.29 -29.99 1.34
N ASP A 720 -33.23 -30.83 1.79
CA ASP A 720 -32.94 -31.89 2.76
C ASP A 720 -31.88 -32.87 2.22
N LYS A 721 -31.95 -33.17 0.91
CA LYS A 721 -30.96 -34.02 0.24
C LYS A 721 -29.58 -33.36 0.18
N LYS A 722 -29.50 -32.08 -0.19
CA LYS A 722 -28.23 -31.34 -0.24
C LYS A 722 -27.60 -31.17 1.15
N VAL A 723 -28.41 -30.95 2.18
CA VAL A 723 -27.94 -30.87 3.57
C VAL A 723 -27.39 -32.22 4.01
N GLN A 724 -28.09 -33.33 3.71
CA GLN A 724 -27.59 -34.68 3.98
C GLN A 724 -26.30 -35.00 3.22
N ASP A 725 -26.20 -34.65 1.94
CA ASP A 725 -24.99 -34.84 1.13
C ASP A 725 -23.79 -34.09 1.75
N MET A 726 -23.98 -32.88 2.28
CA MET A 726 -22.92 -32.12 2.98
C MET A 726 -22.44 -32.82 4.27
N PHE A 727 -23.35 -33.42 5.05
CA PHE A 727 -22.96 -34.18 6.24
C PHE A 727 -22.26 -35.49 5.88
N ILE A 728 -22.65 -36.13 4.77
CA ILE A 728 -21.99 -37.35 4.26
C ILE A 728 -20.56 -37.05 3.82
N GLU A 729 -20.35 -35.96 3.07
CA GLU A 729 -19.01 -35.52 2.64
C GLU A 729 -18.08 -35.20 3.82
N SER A 730 -18.62 -34.67 4.92
CA SER A 730 -17.84 -34.26 6.10
C SER A 730 -17.69 -35.34 7.18
N ARG A 731 -18.38 -36.48 7.05
CA ARG A 731 -18.47 -37.55 8.06
C ARG A 731 -17.13 -38.14 8.48
N SER A 732 -16.28 -38.47 7.52
CA SER A 732 -14.95 -39.08 7.76
C SER A 732 -14.03 -38.19 8.60
N SER A 733 -14.20 -36.87 8.49
CA SER A 733 -13.41 -35.88 9.24
C SER A 733 -13.99 -35.62 10.63
N LEU A 734 -15.31 -35.66 10.79
CA LEU A 734 -16.00 -35.46 12.08
C LEU A 734 -15.85 -36.67 13.02
N GLU A 735 -15.77 -37.90 12.50
CA GLU A 735 -15.60 -39.12 13.30
C GLU A 735 -14.18 -39.31 13.87
N SER A 736 -13.21 -38.51 13.41
CA SER A 736 -11.79 -38.54 13.81
C SER A 736 -11.52 -38.01 15.23
N GLU A 737 -12.57 -37.62 15.97
CA GLU A 737 -12.43 -37.00 17.27
C GLU A 737 -11.96 -37.93 18.39
N SER A 738 -11.06 -37.40 19.21
CA SER A 738 -10.47 -38.06 20.38
C SER A 738 -11.31 -37.92 21.65
N ASP A 739 -12.07 -36.84 21.80
CA ASP A 739 -12.87 -36.57 23.02
C ASP A 739 -14.19 -37.38 23.02
N PRO A 740 -14.42 -38.27 24.01
CA PRO A 740 -15.54 -39.21 24.00
C PRO A 740 -16.91 -38.55 24.22
N GLU A 741 -16.98 -37.41 24.90
CA GLU A 741 -18.23 -36.64 25.10
C GLU A 741 -18.65 -35.93 23.81
N LEU A 742 -17.70 -35.29 23.13
CA LEU A 742 -17.92 -34.54 21.91
C LEU A 742 -18.20 -35.48 20.72
N LYS A 743 -17.50 -36.63 20.68
CA LYS A 743 -17.76 -37.69 19.71
C LYS A 743 -19.20 -38.25 19.78
N LYS A 744 -19.79 -38.30 20.98
CA LYS A 744 -21.19 -38.69 21.16
C LYS A 744 -22.15 -37.64 20.59
N GLU A 745 -21.95 -36.37 20.91
CA GLU A 745 -22.74 -35.26 20.35
C GLU A 745 -22.68 -35.20 18.82
N ILE A 746 -21.50 -35.44 18.22
CA ILE A 746 -21.35 -35.56 16.76
C ILE A 746 -22.06 -36.78 16.21
N SER A 747 -21.96 -37.93 16.87
CA SER A 747 -22.67 -39.12 16.41
C SER A 747 -24.19 -38.94 16.47
N ASP A 748 -24.70 -38.21 17.46
CA ASP A 748 -26.12 -37.88 17.59
C ASP A 748 -26.60 -36.88 16.52
N LEU A 749 -25.71 -35.98 16.07
CA LEU A 749 -25.91 -35.10 14.91
C LEU A 749 -25.93 -35.85 13.57
N LEU A 750 -25.06 -36.83 13.39
CA LEU A 750 -24.94 -37.60 12.15
C LEU A 750 -26.03 -38.68 12.01
N ASN A 751 -26.60 -39.13 13.13
CA ASN A 751 -27.59 -40.22 13.17
C ASN A 751 -29.06 -39.72 13.20
N THR A 752 -29.31 -38.41 13.13
CA THR A 752 -30.69 -37.87 13.14
C THR A 752 -31.48 -38.29 11.90
N SER A 753 -32.41 -39.24 12.07
CA SER A 753 -33.43 -39.62 11.09
C SER A 753 -34.67 -38.70 11.10
N GLU A 754 -34.60 -37.54 11.76
CA GLU A 754 -35.72 -36.61 11.91
C GLU A 754 -35.72 -35.54 10.81
N ARG A 755 -36.84 -35.48 10.07
CA ARG A 755 -37.02 -34.78 8.78
C ARG A 755 -37.25 -33.27 8.88
N ARG A 756 -36.88 -32.59 9.97
CA ARG A 756 -37.12 -31.15 10.13
C ARG A 756 -35.81 -30.39 10.28
N LEU A 757 -35.54 -29.49 9.33
CA LEU A 757 -34.36 -28.62 9.31
C LEU A 757 -34.15 -27.86 10.63
N GLU A 758 -35.21 -27.43 11.32
CA GLU A 758 -35.14 -26.76 12.64
C GLU A 758 -34.40 -27.59 13.69
N ASN A 759 -34.65 -28.90 13.76
CA ASN A 759 -34.02 -29.78 14.75
C ASN A 759 -32.53 -30.00 14.43
N ILE A 760 -32.18 -30.10 13.15
CA ILE A 760 -30.80 -30.22 12.69
C ILE A 760 -30.02 -28.94 13.03
N LEU A 761 -30.62 -27.77 12.79
CA LEU A 761 -30.04 -26.48 13.08
C LEU A 761 -29.83 -26.25 14.59
N CYS A 762 -30.81 -26.62 15.43
CA CYS A 762 -30.67 -26.53 16.89
C CYS A 762 -29.60 -27.47 17.46
N LYS A 763 -29.51 -28.70 16.94
CA LYS A 763 -28.45 -29.63 17.34
C LYS A 763 -27.07 -29.16 16.88
N LEU A 764 -26.98 -28.54 15.70
CA LEU A 764 -25.73 -28.02 15.17
C LEU A 764 -25.24 -26.83 16.00
N SER A 765 -26.12 -25.89 16.37
CA SER A 765 -25.74 -24.75 17.21
C SER A 765 -25.34 -25.18 18.63
N THR A 766 -26.05 -26.13 19.24
CA THR A 766 -25.68 -26.68 20.57
C THR A 766 -24.33 -27.39 20.56
N CYS A 767 -24.02 -28.16 19.51
CA CYS A 767 -22.70 -28.75 19.31
C CYS A 767 -21.62 -27.67 19.14
N ILE A 768 -21.82 -26.66 18.29
CA ILE A 768 -20.85 -25.56 18.14
C ILE A 768 -20.59 -24.85 19.49
N ARG A 769 -21.62 -24.66 20.33
CA ARG A 769 -21.49 -24.10 21.69
C ARG A 769 -20.65 -24.96 22.63
N SER A 770 -20.80 -26.28 22.61
CA SER A 770 -20.03 -27.18 23.49
C SER A 770 -18.54 -27.17 23.11
N TYR A 771 -18.23 -27.16 21.81
CA TYR A 771 -16.87 -27.09 21.29
C TYR A 771 -16.18 -25.75 21.58
N THR A 772 -16.87 -24.63 21.37
CA THR A 772 -16.31 -23.27 21.59
C THR A 772 -15.95 -23.05 23.06
N LYS A 773 -16.75 -23.55 24.01
CA LYS A 773 -16.46 -23.46 25.45
C LYS A 773 -15.21 -24.26 25.83
N LYS A 774 -15.02 -25.47 25.30
CA LYS A 774 -13.86 -26.33 25.63
C LYS A 774 -12.54 -25.83 25.01
N LYS A 775 -12.55 -25.29 23.79
CA LYS A 775 -11.34 -24.78 23.09
C LYS A 775 -10.74 -23.51 23.69
N LYS A 776 -11.51 -22.65 24.39
CA LYS A 776 -10.97 -21.44 25.04
C LYS A 776 -9.84 -21.71 26.06
N SER A 777 -9.61 -22.95 26.50
CA SER A 777 -8.63 -23.30 27.54
C SER A 777 -7.16 -23.46 27.08
N ARG A 778 -6.87 -23.63 25.77
CA ARG A 778 -5.48 -23.81 25.27
C ARG A 778 -5.15 -22.84 24.13
N ARG A 779 -4.62 -21.66 24.45
CA ARG A 779 -4.15 -20.67 23.45
C ARG A 779 -2.69 -20.85 23.05
N SER A 780 -1.87 -21.46 23.92
CA SER A 780 -0.44 -21.68 23.69
C SER A 780 0.05 -22.93 24.42
N PHE A 781 1.02 -23.63 23.85
CA PHE A 781 1.71 -24.76 24.49
C PHE A 781 3.21 -24.71 24.15
N ALA A 782 4.03 -25.45 24.90
CA ALA A 782 5.46 -25.55 24.67
C ALA A 782 5.80 -26.75 23.79
N LEU A 783 6.83 -26.61 22.96
CA LEU A 783 7.45 -27.71 22.20
C LEU A 783 7.97 -28.78 23.15
N ASP A 784 7.89 -30.03 22.70
CA ASP A 784 8.43 -31.17 23.41
C ASP A 784 9.96 -30.98 23.54
N PRO A 785 10.56 -31.16 24.74
CA PRO A 785 11.99 -30.90 24.98
C PRO A 785 12.92 -31.82 24.18
N HIS A 786 12.39 -32.92 23.64
CA HIS A 786 13.10 -33.87 22.78
C HIS A 786 12.93 -33.60 21.28
N SER A 787 12.19 -32.56 20.88
CA SER A 787 12.01 -32.23 19.47
C SER A 787 13.34 -31.79 18.84
N PHE A 788 13.60 -32.28 17.63
CA PHE A 788 14.77 -31.89 16.83
C PHE A 788 14.86 -30.37 16.64
N LEU A 789 13.71 -29.68 16.60
CA LEU A 789 13.60 -28.24 16.39
C LEU A 789 14.29 -27.41 17.50
N LEU A 790 14.34 -27.91 18.73
CA LEU A 790 15.01 -27.24 19.86
C LEU A 790 16.52 -27.52 19.89
N SER A 791 16.94 -28.68 19.40
CA SER A 791 18.35 -29.06 19.26
C SER A 791 18.98 -28.59 17.94
N PHE A 792 18.22 -27.86 17.12
CA PHE A 792 18.64 -27.40 15.81
C PHE A 792 19.81 -26.42 15.94
N CYS A 793 21.00 -26.86 15.50
CA CYS A 793 22.24 -26.08 15.52
C CYS A 793 23.04 -26.36 14.23
N THR A 794 22.40 -26.26 13.06
CA THR A 794 23.10 -26.36 11.78
C THR A 794 23.31 -24.96 11.20
N GLU A 795 24.54 -24.63 10.80
CA GLU A 795 24.98 -23.28 10.48
C GLU A 795 24.46 -22.68 9.14
N GLN A 796 23.66 -23.40 8.34
CA GLN A 796 23.38 -22.97 6.95
C GLN A 796 22.00 -23.37 6.43
N VAL A 797 20.92 -23.18 7.21
CA VAL A 797 19.56 -23.17 6.63
C VAL A 797 19.13 -21.72 6.53
N GLU A 798 19.03 -21.20 5.29
CA GLU A 798 18.45 -19.87 5.09
C GLU A 798 17.08 -19.84 5.78
N MET A 799 16.82 -18.77 6.53
CA MET A 799 15.45 -18.40 6.86
C MET A 799 14.76 -18.46 5.53
N PHE A 800 13.86 -19.44 5.44
CA PHE A 800 12.96 -19.52 4.31
C PHE A 800 12.44 -18.10 4.05
N PHE A 801 12.09 -17.74 2.81
CA PHE A 801 11.69 -16.39 2.36
C PHE A 801 12.80 -15.52 1.74
N ASN A 802 12.94 -15.63 0.42
CA ASN A 802 12.57 -14.55 -0.50
C ASN A 802 12.85 -15.00 -1.95
N SER A 803 12.09 -15.98 -2.44
CA SER A 803 12.04 -16.18 -3.89
C SER A 803 11.51 -14.92 -4.60
N PHE A 804 10.64 -14.14 -3.94
CA PHE A 804 9.91 -13.03 -4.58
C PHE A 804 10.49 -11.62 -4.39
N VAL A 805 11.40 -11.41 -3.43
CA VAL A 805 11.92 -10.06 -3.11
C VAL A 805 13.43 -10.02 -3.32
N LYS A 806 13.85 -9.33 -4.39
CA LYS A 806 15.27 -9.13 -4.70
C LYS A 806 15.97 -8.29 -3.60
N HIS A 807 17.22 -8.63 -3.30
CA HIS A 807 18.19 -7.85 -2.49
C HIS A 807 18.06 -7.79 -0.97
N GLN A 808 17.28 -8.65 -0.31
CA GLN A 808 17.44 -8.77 1.15
C GLN A 808 18.66 -9.65 1.49
N PRO A 809 19.48 -9.26 2.48
CA PRO A 809 20.55 -10.14 2.95
C PRO A 809 19.93 -11.45 3.45
N CYS A 810 20.48 -12.59 3.02
CA CYS A 810 20.04 -13.91 3.48
C CYS A 810 20.17 -13.96 5.01
N VAL A 811 19.03 -14.08 5.69
CA VAL A 811 18.98 -14.34 7.13
C VAL A 811 18.97 -15.86 7.27
N PHE A 812 19.70 -16.42 8.23
CA PHE A 812 19.71 -17.87 8.48
C PHE A 812 18.93 -18.19 9.76
N ILE A 813 18.39 -19.40 9.87
CA ILE A 813 17.70 -19.85 11.09
C ILE A 813 18.74 -20.00 12.20
N SER A 814 18.64 -19.18 13.26
CA SER A 814 19.49 -19.28 14.45
C SER A 814 18.92 -20.31 15.43
N ARG A 815 17.63 -20.19 15.77
CA ARG A 815 16.92 -21.16 16.62
C ARG A 815 15.41 -21.06 16.46
N ILE A 816 14.70 -22.11 16.81
CA ILE A 816 13.23 -22.12 16.90
C ILE A 816 12.84 -21.98 18.37
N LEU A 817 11.97 -21.02 18.69
CA LEU A 817 11.55 -20.77 20.06
C LEU A 817 10.57 -21.86 20.54
N PRO A 818 10.60 -22.22 21.84
CA PRO A 818 9.81 -23.33 22.38
C PRO A 818 8.31 -23.04 22.47
N LYS A 819 7.86 -21.79 22.31
CA LYS A 819 6.45 -21.41 22.47
C LYS A 819 5.71 -21.59 21.14
N ILE A 820 4.57 -22.29 21.16
CA ILE A 820 3.64 -22.40 20.03
C ILE A 820 2.30 -21.82 20.42
N ASP A 821 1.74 -20.95 19.56
CA ASP A 821 0.39 -20.43 19.72
C ASP A 821 -0.59 -21.15 18.79
N VAL A 822 -1.81 -21.43 19.26
CA VAL A 822 -2.90 -21.95 18.42
C VAL A 822 -3.75 -20.78 17.96
N ILE A 823 -3.82 -20.57 16.66
CA ILE A 823 -4.51 -19.44 16.03
C ILE A 823 -5.55 -19.93 15.03
N GLU A 824 -6.49 -19.06 14.67
CA GLU A 824 -7.47 -19.32 13.61
C GLU A 824 -7.19 -18.39 12.42
N ARG A 825 -6.90 -18.99 11.26
CA ARG A 825 -6.57 -18.31 10.00
C ARG A 825 -7.25 -19.01 8.86
N ASP A 826 -7.78 -18.25 7.89
CA ASP A 826 -8.47 -18.83 6.72
C ASP A 826 -9.67 -19.72 7.08
N GLY A 827 -10.22 -19.53 8.29
CA GLY A 827 -11.20 -20.42 8.88
C GLY A 827 -10.69 -21.80 9.18
N LYS A 828 -9.42 -21.92 9.57
CA LYS A 828 -8.77 -23.17 9.97
C LYS A 828 -7.97 -22.91 11.23
N SER A 829 -7.90 -23.91 12.11
CA SER A 829 -6.93 -23.86 13.21
C SER A 829 -5.53 -24.07 12.64
N ALA A 830 -4.60 -23.22 13.04
CA ALA A 830 -3.23 -23.21 12.60
C ALA A 830 -2.28 -23.04 13.79
N CYS A 831 -1.04 -23.47 13.60
CA CYS A 831 -0.02 -23.48 14.64
C CYS A 831 0.96 -22.36 14.33
N ARG A 832 1.08 -21.37 15.21
CA ARG A 832 2.10 -20.33 15.07
C ARG A 832 3.38 -20.74 15.78
N ILE A 833 4.44 -20.89 15.00
CA ILE A 833 5.81 -21.11 15.46
C ILE A 833 6.58 -19.78 15.39
N PHE A 834 7.61 -19.64 16.21
CA PHE A 834 8.47 -18.46 16.21
C PHE A 834 9.90 -18.88 15.91
N ILE A 835 10.47 -18.31 14.85
CA ILE A 835 11.82 -18.62 14.38
C ILE A 835 12.69 -17.39 14.58
N GLU A 836 13.81 -17.52 15.27
CA GLU A 836 14.79 -16.45 15.43
C GLU A 836 15.84 -16.54 14.33
N GLY A 837 16.04 -15.44 13.62
CA GLY A 837 17.06 -15.32 12.58
C GLY A 837 18.44 -14.98 13.15
N THR A 838 19.49 -15.13 12.35
CA THR A 838 20.86 -14.70 12.69
C THR A 838 20.99 -13.20 12.98
N ASN A 839 20.02 -12.40 12.55
CA ASN A 839 19.92 -10.97 12.85
C ASN A 839 19.29 -10.67 14.24
N GLY A 840 18.92 -11.70 15.01
CA GLY A 840 18.27 -11.56 16.31
C GLY A 840 16.79 -11.17 16.25
N LYS A 841 16.19 -11.07 15.05
CA LYS A 841 14.75 -10.83 14.90
C LYS A 841 13.99 -12.14 14.99
N VAL A 842 12.80 -12.07 15.59
CA VAL A 842 11.88 -13.20 15.69
C VAL A 842 10.81 -13.09 14.62
N TYR A 843 10.70 -14.13 13.80
CA TYR A 843 9.78 -14.24 12.69
C TYR A 843 8.67 -15.25 13.02
N PRO A 844 7.42 -14.79 13.16
CA PRO A 844 6.27 -15.65 13.40
C PRO A 844 5.74 -16.28 12.10
N TYR A 845 5.57 -17.61 12.11
CA TYR A 845 5.04 -18.39 10.98
C TYR A 845 3.88 -19.28 11.40
N ALA A 846 2.83 -19.32 10.59
CA ALA A 846 1.66 -20.16 10.78
C ALA A 846 1.74 -21.42 9.89
N ILE A 847 1.71 -22.60 10.51
CA ILE A 847 1.54 -23.89 9.83
C ILE A 847 0.04 -24.09 9.59
N MET A 848 -0.36 -24.11 8.33
CA MET A 848 -1.76 -24.18 7.89
C MET A 848 -2.02 -25.42 7.04
N PRO A 849 -3.23 -26.01 7.10
CA PRO A 849 -3.61 -27.10 6.20
C PRO A 849 -3.71 -26.60 4.75
N ASN A 850 -3.07 -27.31 3.82
CA ASN A 850 -3.19 -27.11 2.39
C ASN A 850 -4.37 -27.93 1.83
N TYR A 851 -5.13 -27.38 0.87
CA TYR A 851 -6.26 -28.09 0.25
C TYR A 851 -5.79 -29.01 -0.88
N SER A 852 -4.94 -28.48 -1.76
CA SER A 852 -4.30 -29.18 -2.85
C SER A 852 -3.09 -28.38 -3.31
N MET A 853 -2.12 -29.03 -3.92
CA MET A 853 -0.97 -28.34 -4.48
C MET A 853 -1.37 -27.45 -5.66
N VAL A 854 -2.39 -27.83 -6.44
CA VAL A 854 -2.98 -26.94 -7.46
C VAL A 854 -3.48 -25.62 -6.86
N SER A 855 -4.21 -25.68 -5.73
CA SER A 855 -4.72 -24.47 -5.06
C SER A 855 -3.59 -23.61 -4.48
N PHE A 856 -2.57 -24.25 -3.91
CA PHE A 856 -1.37 -23.58 -3.44
C PHE A 856 -0.65 -22.85 -4.57
N MET A 857 -0.46 -23.50 -5.71
CA MET A 857 0.20 -22.90 -6.87
C MET A 857 -0.60 -21.75 -7.48
N GLN A 858 -1.92 -21.77 -7.40
CA GLN A 858 -2.75 -20.64 -7.80
C GLN A 858 -2.57 -19.45 -6.85
N GLU A 859 -2.64 -19.68 -5.54
CA GLU A 859 -2.48 -18.65 -4.52
C GLU A 859 -1.06 -18.05 -4.52
N SER A 860 -0.02 -18.89 -4.60
CA SER A 860 1.38 -18.46 -4.68
C SER A 860 1.64 -17.60 -5.92
N ARG A 861 1.00 -17.91 -7.06
CA ARG A 861 1.11 -17.08 -8.27
C ARG A 861 0.45 -15.72 -8.13
N VAL A 862 -0.67 -15.62 -7.40
CA VAL A 862 -1.30 -14.32 -7.10
C VAL A 862 -0.38 -13.47 -6.24
N PHE A 863 0.23 -14.05 -5.21
CA PHE A 863 1.16 -13.33 -4.35
C PHE A 863 2.46 -12.92 -5.06
N GLN A 864 3.01 -13.80 -5.88
CA GLN A 864 4.12 -13.47 -6.76
C GLN A 864 3.76 -12.32 -7.72
N PHE A 865 2.58 -12.39 -8.33
CA PHE A 865 2.09 -11.33 -9.22
C PHE A 865 1.93 -10.00 -8.48
N PHE A 866 1.37 -10.00 -7.26
CA PHE A 866 1.32 -8.81 -6.42
C PHE A 866 2.69 -8.29 -6.04
N SER A 867 3.69 -9.16 -5.83
CA SER A 867 5.07 -8.74 -5.61
C SER A 867 5.63 -8.00 -6.83
N PHE A 868 5.37 -8.51 -8.04
CA PHE A 868 5.78 -7.83 -9.28
C PHE A 868 5.01 -6.52 -9.52
N LEU A 869 3.72 -6.50 -9.22
CA LEU A 869 2.94 -5.26 -9.27
C LEU A 869 3.46 -4.23 -8.27
N ASN A 870 3.93 -4.63 -7.10
CA ASN A 870 4.53 -3.70 -6.14
C ASN A 870 5.76 -2.99 -6.70
N ASP A 871 6.60 -3.71 -7.46
CA ASP A 871 7.75 -3.10 -8.12
C ASP A 871 7.29 -2.08 -9.16
N LEU A 872 6.27 -2.40 -9.96
CA LEU A 872 5.68 -1.47 -10.94
C LEU A 872 5.02 -0.25 -10.28
N LEU A 873 4.25 -0.48 -9.20
CA LEU A 873 3.65 0.60 -8.40
C LEU A 873 4.71 1.48 -7.73
N GLN A 874 5.89 0.95 -7.44
CA GLN A 874 7.00 1.71 -6.90
C GLN A 874 7.76 2.51 -7.97
N MET A 875 7.73 2.08 -9.23
CA MET A 875 8.29 2.83 -10.36
C MET A 875 7.43 4.04 -10.72
N GLU A 876 6.11 3.86 -10.68
CA GLU A 876 5.17 4.94 -10.95
C GLU A 876 5.12 5.95 -9.80
N GLN A 877 5.10 7.24 -10.17
CA GLN A 877 5.28 8.32 -9.21
C GLN A 877 4.10 8.46 -8.24
N GLU A 878 2.90 8.55 -8.77
CA GLU A 878 1.69 8.88 -8.01
C GLU A 878 1.28 7.76 -7.04
N THR A 879 1.54 6.52 -7.42
CA THR A 879 1.37 5.33 -6.57
C THR A 879 2.46 5.25 -5.51
N SER A 880 3.71 5.57 -5.85
CA SER A 880 4.80 5.58 -4.89
C SER A 880 4.69 6.72 -3.86
N LYS A 881 4.21 7.92 -4.24
CA LYS A 881 3.95 9.02 -3.29
C LYS A 881 2.92 8.64 -2.23
N ARG A 882 1.93 7.86 -2.63
CA ARG A 882 0.88 7.33 -1.75
C ARG A 882 1.29 6.05 -1.01
N PHE A 883 2.52 5.58 -1.20
CA PHE A 883 3.06 4.34 -0.63
C PHE A 883 2.15 3.12 -0.88
N LEU A 884 1.53 3.06 -2.07
CA LEU A 884 0.62 1.99 -2.44
C LEU A 884 1.42 0.70 -2.67
N LYS A 885 1.14 -0.33 -1.87
CA LYS A 885 1.80 -1.63 -1.95
C LYS A 885 0.83 -2.73 -1.51
N PHE A 886 0.70 -3.78 -2.33
CA PHE A 886 0.04 -5.01 -1.92
C PHE A 886 0.81 -5.69 -0.79
N SER A 887 0.06 -6.14 0.21
CA SER A 887 0.59 -6.99 1.27
C SER A 887 0.81 -8.41 0.73
N VAL A 888 2.08 -8.78 0.57
CA VAL A 888 2.46 -10.12 0.09
C VAL A 888 3.07 -10.88 1.27
N PRO A 889 2.29 -11.76 1.94
CA PRO A 889 2.84 -12.65 2.95
C PRO A 889 3.66 -13.75 2.27
N SER A 890 4.71 -14.19 2.94
CA SER A 890 5.57 -15.22 2.41
C SER A 890 4.98 -16.62 2.66
N ILE A 891 4.89 -17.45 1.61
CA ILE A 891 4.14 -18.72 1.62
C ILE A 891 4.98 -19.84 1.00
N ILE A 892 5.02 -20.99 1.67
CA ILE A 892 5.85 -22.14 1.29
C ILE A 892 5.05 -23.44 1.41
N PRO A 893 5.10 -24.34 0.42
CA PRO A 893 4.46 -25.63 0.53
C PRO A 893 5.39 -26.54 1.33
N LEU A 894 5.04 -26.89 2.57
CA LEU A 894 5.83 -27.87 3.31
C LEU A 894 5.67 -29.24 2.69
N HIS A 895 4.42 -29.62 2.48
CA HIS A 895 3.99 -30.92 1.98
C HIS A 895 2.69 -30.75 1.20
N ALA A 896 2.24 -31.78 0.47
CA ALA A 896 0.94 -31.77 -0.21
C ALA A 896 -0.26 -31.44 0.71
N LYS A 897 -0.12 -31.63 2.04
CA LYS A 897 -1.18 -31.44 3.06
C LYS A 897 -1.01 -30.18 3.91
N PHE A 898 0.17 -29.58 3.98
CA PHE A 898 0.46 -28.45 4.88
C PHE A 898 1.30 -27.40 4.18
N LYS A 899 1.05 -26.14 4.50
CA LYS A 899 1.82 -24.98 4.04
C LYS A 899 2.23 -24.12 5.23
N ILE A 900 3.36 -23.42 5.12
CA ILE A 900 3.75 -22.36 6.05
C ILE A 900 3.40 -21.01 5.44
N VAL A 901 2.90 -20.12 6.29
CA VAL A 901 2.52 -18.76 5.93
C VAL A 901 3.08 -17.78 6.96
N GLU A 902 3.66 -16.67 6.53
CA GLU A 902 4.03 -15.56 7.41
C GLU A 902 2.81 -14.97 8.12
N ASP A 903 2.87 -14.82 9.44
CA ASP A 903 1.75 -14.30 10.21
C ASP A 903 2.18 -13.43 11.39
N ASP A 904 1.69 -12.19 11.46
CA ASP A 904 2.01 -11.30 12.57
C ASP A 904 1.20 -11.61 13.84
N VAL A 905 1.82 -11.37 15.01
CA VAL A 905 1.19 -11.61 16.32
C VAL A 905 -0.05 -10.73 16.52
N SER A 906 0.02 -9.49 16.03
CA SER A 906 -1.06 -8.50 16.12
C SER A 906 -2.12 -8.67 15.02
N SER A 907 -1.98 -9.60 14.08
CA SER A 907 -2.96 -9.73 13.00
C SER A 907 -4.22 -10.47 13.50
N THR A 908 -5.40 -9.95 13.19
CA THR A 908 -6.70 -10.56 13.54
C THR A 908 -7.63 -10.54 12.35
N SER A 909 -8.41 -11.60 12.14
CA SER A 909 -9.40 -11.61 11.05
C SER A 909 -10.51 -10.58 11.30
N LEU A 910 -11.10 -10.03 10.24
CA LEU A 910 -12.28 -9.17 10.37
C LEU A 910 -13.44 -9.91 11.05
N LEU A 911 -13.59 -11.21 10.77
CA LEU A 911 -14.57 -12.06 11.44
C LEU A 911 -14.35 -12.11 12.96
N ASN A 912 -13.10 -12.25 13.43
CA ASN A 912 -12.82 -12.27 14.87
C ASN A 912 -13.05 -10.91 15.54
N ILE A 913 -12.81 -9.81 14.81
CA ILE A 913 -13.11 -8.46 15.30
C ILE A 913 -14.62 -8.29 15.44
N PHE A 914 -15.37 -8.83 14.49
CA PHE A 914 -16.83 -8.79 14.51
C PHE A 914 -17.43 -9.63 15.65
N GLU A 915 -17.00 -10.90 15.81
CA GLU A 915 -17.45 -11.79 16.91
C GLU A 915 -17.22 -11.16 18.31
N LYS A 916 -16.07 -10.49 18.50
CA LYS A 916 -15.73 -9.83 19.77
C LYS A 916 -16.64 -8.65 20.11
N ASN A 917 -17.26 -8.01 19.13
CA ASN A 917 -18.11 -6.84 19.39
C ASN A 917 -19.57 -7.20 19.50
N CYS A 918 -20.05 -8.19 18.76
CA CYS A 918 -21.41 -8.70 18.94
C CYS A 918 -21.62 -9.26 20.37
N THR A 919 -20.57 -9.77 21.02
CA THR A 919 -20.63 -10.28 22.40
C THR A 919 -20.60 -9.19 23.49
N LYS A 920 -20.23 -7.95 23.18
CA LYS A 920 -20.19 -6.82 24.13
C LYS A 920 -21.50 -6.03 24.20
N VAL A 921 -22.47 -6.32 23.34
CA VAL A 921 -23.79 -5.67 23.36
C VAL A 921 -24.59 -6.27 24.52
N GLU A 922 -24.40 -5.76 25.74
CA GLU A 922 -25.16 -6.15 26.92
C GLU A 922 -26.49 -5.37 27.04
N GLU A 923 -27.57 -6.15 27.21
CA GLU A 923 -28.90 -5.99 27.85
C GLU A 923 -29.71 -4.68 27.85
N ASN A 924 -29.18 -3.46 27.63
CA ASN A 924 -29.91 -2.25 28.03
C ASN A 924 -30.52 -1.38 26.92
N ASP A 925 -30.20 -1.58 25.64
CA ASP A 925 -30.82 -0.79 24.57
C ASP A 925 -31.33 -1.69 23.43
N PHE A 926 -32.65 -1.57 23.20
CA PHE A 926 -33.48 -2.13 22.13
C PHE A 926 -34.17 -3.48 22.36
N VAL A 927 -35.48 -3.43 22.12
CA VAL A 927 -36.45 -4.53 22.01
C VAL A 927 -36.02 -5.48 20.88
N THR A 928 -35.13 -6.41 21.16
CA THR A 928 -34.93 -7.59 20.31
C THR A 928 -35.86 -8.71 20.83
N PRO A 929 -36.60 -9.42 19.96
CA PRO A 929 -37.29 -10.65 20.35
C PRO A 929 -36.33 -11.81 20.65
N PHE A 930 -35.01 -11.61 20.49
CA PHE A 930 -34.00 -12.66 20.50
C PHE A 930 -32.92 -12.34 21.53
N LYS A 931 -32.93 -13.05 22.65
CA LYS A 931 -31.82 -13.03 23.62
C LYS A 931 -30.58 -13.60 22.94
N VAL A 932 -29.60 -12.75 22.64
CA VAL A 932 -28.26 -13.19 22.27
C VAL A 932 -27.57 -13.62 23.56
N GLU A 933 -27.58 -14.93 23.85
CA GLU A 933 -26.81 -15.46 24.97
C GLU A 933 -25.31 -15.47 24.65
N GLU A 934 -24.47 -15.38 25.69
CA GLU A 934 -23.02 -15.29 25.55
C GLU A 934 -22.43 -16.35 24.59
N ASN A 935 -21.74 -15.88 23.54
CA ASN A 935 -20.93 -16.65 22.59
C ASN A 935 -21.65 -17.35 21.41
N ASP A 936 -22.87 -16.94 21.03
CA ASP A 936 -23.52 -17.44 19.81
C ASP A 936 -23.98 -16.32 18.86
N PHE A 937 -23.11 -16.01 17.89
CA PHE A 937 -23.30 -14.94 16.93
C PHE A 937 -24.11 -15.37 15.69
N MET A 938 -23.98 -16.62 15.23
CA MET A 938 -24.59 -17.10 13.97
C MET A 938 -26.05 -17.54 14.12
N THR A 939 -26.45 -18.01 15.30
CA THR A 939 -27.82 -18.49 15.55
C THR A 939 -28.92 -17.45 15.26
N PRO A 940 -28.76 -16.15 15.62
CA PRO A 940 -29.70 -15.10 15.20
C PRO A 940 -29.83 -14.97 13.68
N PHE A 941 -28.73 -15.00 12.92
CA PHE A 941 -28.77 -14.92 11.45
C PHE A 941 -29.47 -16.13 10.87
N LEU A 942 -29.12 -17.31 11.36
CA LEU A 942 -29.68 -18.57 10.91
C LEU A 942 -31.20 -18.64 11.15
N SER A 943 -31.68 -18.07 12.27
CA SER A 943 -33.11 -17.91 12.54
C SER A 943 -33.80 -16.91 11.59
N LEU A 944 -33.14 -15.81 11.22
CA LEU A 944 -33.67 -14.81 10.28
C LEU A 944 -33.74 -15.36 8.85
N TYR A 945 -32.71 -16.08 8.40
CA TYR A 945 -32.70 -16.76 7.10
C TYR A 945 -33.74 -17.89 7.03
N TYR A 946 -33.97 -18.57 8.14
CA TYR A 946 -35.02 -19.58 8.24
C TYR A 946 -36.43 -18.96 8.23
N GLU A 947 -36.64 -17.84 8.94
CA GLU A 947 -37.90 -17.07 8.90
C GLU A 947 -38.19 -16.52 7.50
N LEU A 948 -37.15 -16.02 6.81
CA LEU A 948 -37.18 -15.64 5.40
C LEU A 948 -37.68 -16.77 4.51
N TYR A 949 -37.07 -17.94 4.65
CA TYR A 949 -37.42 -19.13 3.89
C TYR A 949 -38.87 -19.54 4.12
N ILE A 950 -39.34 -19.56 5.38
CA ILE A 950 -40.73 -19.85 5.73
C ILE A 950 -41.67 -18.83 5.10
N ARG A 951 -41.43 -17.53 5.26
CA ARG A 951 -42.34 -16.49 4.73
C ARG A 951 -42.46 -16.58 3.21
N MET A 952 -41.37 -16.84 2.50
CA MET A 952 -41.34 -16.98 1.04
C MET A 952 -42.00 -18.27 0.53
N LEU A 953 -42.08 -19.33 1.36
CA LEU A 953 -42.90 -20.50 1.06
C LEU A 953 -44.40 -20.17 1.09
N PHE A 954 -44.81 -19.15 1.85
CA PHE A 954 -46.22 -18.79 2.09
C PHE A 954 -46.69 -17.48 1.44
N SER A 955 -45.81 -16.57 0.99
CA SER A 955 -46.17 -15.30 0.31
C SER A 955 -45.47 -15.10 -1.05
N LEU A 956 -46.11 -14.32 -1.94
CA LEU A 956 -45.64 -13.96 -3.30
C LEU A 956 -44.99 -12.56 -3.34
N ASP A 957 -44.33 -12.13 -2.27
CA ASP A 957 -43.75 -10.78 -2.21
C ASP A 957 -42.37 -10.69 -2.89
N ASP A 958 -41.99 -9.49 -3.31
CA ASP A 958 -40.69 -9.21 -3.93
C ASP A 958 -39.53 -9.46 -2.95
N ILE A 959 -38.66 -10.41 -3.30
CA ILE A 959 -37.48 -10.82 -2.50
C ILE A 959 -36.58 -9.62 -2.14
N GLN A 960 -36.46 -8.64 -3.05
CA GLN A 960 -35.61 -7.47 -2.87
C GLN A 960 -36.08 -6.58 -1.72
N ILE A 961 -37.37 -6.24 -1.66
CA ILE A 961 -37.94 -5.37 -0.62
C ILE A 961 -37.81 -6.03 0.76
N HIS A 962 -38.01 -7.34 0.84
CA HIS A 962 -37.89 -8.03 2.12
C HIS A 962 -36.43 -8.18 2.56
N ALA A 963 -35.52 -8.48 1.63
CA ALA A 963 -34.08 -8.50 1.89
C ALA A 963 -33.57 -7.13 2.37
N GLU A 964 -34.03 -6.02 1.78
CA GLU A 964 -33.70 -4.66 2.24
C GLU A 964 -34.21 -4.36 3.65
N LYS A 965 -35.45 -4.77 3.97
CA LYS A 965 -36.00 -4.62 5.32
C LYS A 965 -35.19 -5.42 6.33
N LEU A 966 -34.82 -6.65 6.01
CA LEU A 966 -34.02 -7.50 6.88
C LEU A 966 -32.61 -6.96 7.07
N PHE A 967 -31.98 -6.53 5.98
CA PHE A 967 -30.71 -5.82 6.02
C PHE A 967 -30.80 -4.62 6.98
N CYS A 968 -31.85 -3.81 6.89
CA CYS A 968 -32.06 -2.69 7.80
C CYS A 968 -32.27 -3.12 9.25
N THR A 969 -32.99 -4.21 9.51
CA THR A 969 -33.17 -4.75 10.87
C THR A 969 -31.87 -5.28 11.47
N VAL A 970 -31.08 -6.03 10.69
CA VAL A 970 -29.75 -6.53 11.11
C VAL A 970 -28.82 -5.37 11.43
N GLN A 971 -28.76 -4.36 10.55
CA GLN A 971 -27.91 -3.18 10.74
C GLN A 971 -28.31 -2.31 11.93
N LYS A 972 -29.58 -2.31 12.33
CA LYS A 972 -30.08 -1.54 13.48
C LYS A 972 -29.98 -2.32 14.80
N CYS A 973 -30.26 -3.63 14.77
CA CYS A 973 -30.47 -4.42 15.99
C CYS A 973 -29.30 -5.34 16.35
N ILE A 974 -28.50 -5.78 15.37
CA ILE A 974 -27.47 -6.82 15.57
C ILE A 974 -26.05 -6.25 15.32
N VAL A 975 -25.89 -5.47 14.25
CA VAL A 975 -24.58 -5.03 13.75
C VAL A 975 -24.55 -3.51 13.59
N PRO A 976 -24.05 -2.75 14.60
CA PRO A 976 -23.93 -1.30 14.44
C PRO A 976 -22.95 -0.92 13.32
N ARG A 977 -23.22 0.17 12.60
CA ARG A 977 -22.35 0.71 11.52
C ARG A 977 -21.00 1.23 12.02
N THR A 978 -20.77 1.23 13.33
CA THR A 978 -19.60 1.84 13.98
C THR A 978 -18.64 0.82 14.57
N ILE A 979 -18.81 -0.49 14.36
CA ILE A 979 -17.98 -1.54 14.98
C ILE A 979 -16.48 -1.33 14.72
N LEU A 980 -16.08 -1.24 13.45
CA LEU A 980 -14.67 -1.06 13.09
C LEU A 980 -14.15 0.28 13.63
N LYS A 981 -15.00 1.31 13.61
CA LYS A 981 -14.68 2.64 14.15
C LYS A 981 -14.39 2.58 15.65
N GLN A 982 -15.22 1.87 16.42
CA GLN A 982 -15.10 1.73 17.87
C GLN A 982 -13.88 0.91 18.25
N GLU A 983 -13.59 -0.18 17.53
CA GLU A 983 -12.41 -1.01 17.79
C GLU A 983 -11.10 -0.24 17.58
N PHE A 984 -11.01 0.54 16.51
CA PHE A 984 -9.81 1.32 16.24
C PHE A 984 -9.71 2.58 17.12
N ARG A 985 -10.83 3.08 17.68
CA ARG A 985 -10.88 4.27 18.54
C ARG A 985 -10.24 4.13 19.91
N ASN A 986 -10.00 2.92 20.39
CA ASN A 986 -9.38 2.67 21.71
C ASN A 986 -7.92 3.13 21.80
N ARG A 987 -7.45 3.98 20.87
CA ARG A 987 -6.05 4.34 20.65
C ARG A 987 -5.88 5.85 20.62
N THR A 988 -4.63 6.28 20.54
CA THR A 988 -4.38 7.70 20.34
C THR A 988 -5.00 8.15 19.00
N PRO A 989 -5.50 9.39 18.92
CA PRO A 989 -6.08 9.93 17.69
C PRO A 989 -5.13 9.86 16.49
N TYR A 990 -3.82 10.03 16.74
CA TYR A 990 -2.80 9.94 15.70
C TYR A 990 -2.76 8.54 15.09
N ASP A 991 -2.66 7.53 15.94
CA ASP A 991 -2.59 6.13 15.51
C ASP A 991 -3.88 5.72 14.81
N TYR A 992 -5.03 6.22 15.27
CA TYR A 992 -6.31 5.97 14.62
C TYR A 992 -6.36 6.53 13.20
N TYR A 993 -5.95 7.78 12.98
CA TYR A 993 -5.94 8.40 11.64
C TYR A 993 -5.06 7.64 10.66
N GLU A 994 -3.85 7.29 11.08
CA GLU A 994 -2.89 6.60 10.22
C GLU A 994 -3.32 5.15 9.96
N LEU A 995 -3.82 4.46 10.99
CA LEU A 995 -4.39 3.12 10.83
C LEU A 995 -5.54 3.15 9.84
N ARG A 996 -6.48 4.09 9.99
CA ARG A 996 -7.61 4.25 9.08
C ARG A 996 -7.13 4.51 7.66
N LYS A 997 -6.14 5.38 7.49
CA LYS A 997 -5.55 5.71 6.19
C LYS A 997 -4.93 4.49 5.52
N ARG A 998 -4.09 3.74 6.25
CA ARG A 998 -3.44 2.52 5.74
C ARG A 998 -4.44 1.41 5.45
N PHE A 999 -5.41 1.21 6.33
CA PHE A 999 -6.50 0.26 6.15
C PHE A 999 -7.30 0.56 4.86
N SER A 1000 -7.70 1.82 4.66
CA SER A 1000 -8.42 2.24 3.46
C SER A 1000 -7.59 2.04 2.18
N ARG A 1001 -6.29 2.35 2.23
CA ARG A 1001 -5.37 2.15 1.09
C ARG A 1001 -5.24 0.67 0.71
N ASP A 1002 -4.92 -0.19 1.67
CA ASP A 1002 -4.71 -1.62 1.41
C ASP A 1002 -5.99 -2.29 0.89
N ILE A 1003 -7.16 -1.92 1.45
CA ILE A 1003 -8.45 -2.44 1.01
C ILE A 1003 -8.82 -1.92 -0.38
N SER A 1004 -8.62 -0.63 -0.66
CA SER A 1004 -8.91 -0.06 -1.98
C SER A 1004 -8.07 -0.72 -3.08
N LEU A 1005 -6.78 -0.98 -2.81
CA LEU A 1005 -5.89 -1.71 -3.70
C LEU A 1005 -6.37 -3.14 -3.93
N TYR A 1006 -6.77 -3.84 -2.88
CA TYR A 1006 -7.27 -5.21 -3.00
C TYR A 1006 -8.55 -5.27 -3.85
N TYR A 1007 -9.51 -4.37 -3.62
CA TYR A 1007 -10.74 -4.33 -4.43
C TYR A 1007 -10.48 -3.95 -5.88
N PHE A 1008 -9.56 -3.02 -6.13
CA PHE A 1008 -9.09 -2.72 -7.48
C PHE A 1008 -8.52 -3.96 -8.17
N ALA A 1009 -7.64 -4.71 -7.49
CA ALA A 1009 -7.10 -5.96 -8.02
C ALA A 1009 -8.18 -7.03 -8.23
N GLN A 1010 -9.16 -7.11 -7.32
CA GLN A 1010 -10.29 -8.02 -7.44
C GLN A 1010 -11.11 -7.73 -8.69
N PHE A 1011 -11.35 -6.46 -8.98
CA PHE A 1011 -12.07 -6.01 -10.18
C PHE A 1011 -11.25 -6.26 -11.45
N CYS A 1012 -10.01 -5.76 -11.53
CA CYS A 1012 -9.18 -5.84 -12.72
C CYS A 1012 -8.80 -7.27 -13.11
N PHE A 1013 -8.51 -8.12 -12.12
CA PHE A 1013 -8.03 -9.48 -12.36
C PHE A 1013 -9.08 -10.57 -12.10
N TYR A 1014 -10.34 -10.19 -11.86
CA TYR A 1014 -11.43 -11.12 -11.57
C TYR A 1014 -11.07 -12.10 -10.45
N LEU A 1015 -10.51 -11.59 -9.34
CA LEU A 1015 -10.25 -12.43 -8.18
C LEU A 1015 -11.58 -12.83 -7.53
N ASN A 1016 -11.61 -14.01 -6.89
CA ASN A 1016 -12.83 -14.47 -6.21
C ASN A 1016 -13.25 -13.47 -5.12
N GLN A 1017 -14.56 -13.19 -5.00
CA GLN A 1017 -15.13 -12.49 -3.83
C GLN A 1017 -14.79 -13.26 -2.56
N ARG A 1018 -14.38 -12.55 -1.49
CA ARG A 1018 -13.87 -13.15 -0.25
C ARG A 1018 -14.68 -12.72 0.97
N ILE A 1019 -14.80 -13.69 1.87
CA ILE A 1019 -15.46 -13.58 3.17
C ILE A 1019 -14.53 -12.84 4.15
N PRO A 1020 -15.04 -12.06 5.12
CA PRO A 1020 -14.28 -11.34 6.16
C PRO A 1020 -13.23 -12.19 6.90
N GLU A 1021 -13.46 -13.49 6.99
CA GLU A 1021 -12.53 -14.46 7.56
C GLU A 1021 -11.14 -14.47 6.89
N LYS A 1022 -11.10 -14.15 5.58
CA LYS A 1022 -9.89 -14.15 4.76
C LYS A 1022 -9.09 -12.85 4.89
N PHE A 1023 -9.71 -11.79 5.40
CA PHE A 1023 -9.06 -10.50 5.65
C PHE A 1023 -8.47 -10.48 7.05
N CYS A 1024 -7.15 -10.39 7.16
CA CYS A 1024 -6.42 -10.25 8.41
C CYS A 1024 -5.91 -8.82 8.54
N VAL A 1025 -6.34 -8.12 9.59
CA VAL A 1025 -5.91 -6.74 9.88
C VAL A 1025 -4.87 -6.77 10.97
N HIS A 1026 -3.73 -6.14 10.72
CA HIS A 1026 -2.67 -5.97 11.70
C HIS A 1026 -3.10 -4.88 12.65
N GLN A 1027 -3.32 -5.25 13.91
CA GLN A 1027 -3.86 -4.29 14.86
C GLN A 1027 -2.95 -3.08 14.98
N ASN A 1028 -1.65 -3.22 15.18
CA ASN A 1028 -0.78 -2.07 15.43
C ASN A 1028 -0.72 -1.09 14.25
N ASP A 1029 -0.57 -1.60 13.04
CA ASP A 1029 -0.21 -0.80 11.87
C ASP A 1029 -1.36 -0.54 10.89
N GLY A 1030 -2.48 -1.26 10.99
CA GLY A 1030 -3.57 -1.18 10.02
C GLY A 1030 -3.34 -1.90 8.70
N LYS A 1031 -2.20 -2.57 8.54
CA LYS A 1031 -1.88 -3.38 7.34
C LYS A 1031 -2.92 -4.49 7.17
N VAL A 1032 -3.47 -4.64 5.97
CA VAL A 1032 -4.45 -5.71 5.67
C VAL A 1032 -3.79 -6.77 4.82
N THR A 1033 -3.74 -8.01 5.30
CA THR A 1033 -3.29 -9.20 4.57
C THR A 1033 -4.50 -10.03 4.15
N VAL A 1034 -4.60 -10.38 2.87
CA VAL A 1034 -5.71 -11.19 2.35
C VAL A 1034 -5.20 -12.55 1.92
N PHE A 1035 -5.76 -13.61 2.48
CA PHE A 1035 -5.36 -14.98 2.18
C PHE A 1035 -6.29 -15.67 1.17
N GLY A 1036 -5.73 -16.64 0.45
CA GLY A 1036 -6.48 -17.55 -0.40
C GLY A 1036 -6.91 -16.97 -1.74
N SER A 1037 -6.47 -15.78 -2.16
CA SER A 1037 -6.84 -15.14 -3.43
C SER A 1037 -6.46 -16.01 -4.64
N ILE A 1038 -7.40 -16.17 -5.58
CA ILE A 1038 -7.28 -17.02 -6.78
C ILE A 1038 -7.91 -16.26 -7.95
N PHE A 1039 -7.37 -16.43 -9.16
CA PHE A 1039 -7.94 -15.88 -10.39
C PHE A 1039 -9.13 -16.71 -10.88
N ASN A 1040 -10.26 -16.06 -11.15
CA ASN A 1040 -11.53 -16.71 -11.50
C ASN A 1040 -11.87 -16.55 -12.99
N TYR A 1041 -10.99 -16.99 -13.90
CA TYR A 1041 -11.20 -16.84 -15.35
C TYR A 1041 -12.27 -17.77 -15.95
N PHE A 1042 -12.69 -18.83 -15.23
CA PHE A 1042 -13.48 -19.95 -15.80
C PHE A 1042 -15.00 -19.91 -15.57
N ASN A 1043 -15.54 -18.99 -14.77
CA ASN A 1043 -17.00 -18.90 -14.62
C ASN A 1043 -17.59 -17.99 -15.69
N GLY A 1044 -18.06 -18.59 -16.79
CA GLY A 1044 -18.71 -17.95 -17.95
C GLY A 1044 -20.00 -17.15 -17.69
N SER A 1045 -20.29 -16.73 -16.45
CA SER A 1045 -21.33 -15.75 -16.15
C SER A 1045 -20.79 -14.31 -16.29
N LYS A 1046 -20.32 -13.97 -17.49
CA LYS A 1046 -19.80 -12.64 -17.88
C LYS A 1046 -20.85 -11.51 -17.83
N LYS A 1047 -22.06 -11.69 -17.30
CA LYS A 1047 -23.10 -10.65 -17.27
C LYS A 1047 -23.77 -10.38 -15.93
N THR A 1048 -23.80 -11.32 -14.98
CA THR A 1048 -24.54 -11.12 -13.71
C THR A 1048 -23.67 -10.63 -12.54
N ARG A 1049 -22.35 -10.55 -12.70
CA ARG A 1049 -21.43 -10.07 -11.64
C ARG A 1049 -20.89 -8.65 -11.88
N ILE A 1050 -21.05 -8.12 -13.09
CA ILE A 1050 -20.50 -6.81 -13.51
C ILE A 1050 -21.29 -5.63 -12.91
N GLU A 1051 -22.54 -5.84 -12.47
CA GLU A 1051 -23.36 -4.78 -11.85
C GLU A 1051 -22.94 -4.45 -10.40
N SER A 1052 -22.01 -5.21 -9.80
CA SER A 1052 -21.51 -5.00 -8.43
C SER A 1052 -20.21 -4.18 -8.35
N PHE A 1053 -20.09 -3.14 -9.18
CA PHE A 1053 -19.05 -2.13 -8.99
C PHE A 1053 -19.64 -0.75 -9.23
N ASN A 1054 -20.50 -0.33 -8.30
CA ASN A 1054 -20.82 1.06 -8.07
C ASN A 1054 -20.31 1.40 -6.67
N PRO A 1055 -19.23 2.20 -6.52
CA PRO A 1055 -18.77 2.68 -5.21
C PRO A 1055 -19.70 3.79 -4.67
N THR A 1056 -21.01 3.67 -4.88
CA THR A 1056 -22.02 4.60 -4.41
C THR A 1056 -22.59 4.09 -3.10
N ARG A 1057 -22.08 4.58 -1.95
CA ARG A 1057 -22.70 4.56 -0.59
C ARG A 1057 -23.26 3.24 -0.03
N GLU A 1058 -23.32 2.16 -0.79
CA GLU A 1058 -24.05 0.93 -0.49
C GLU A 1058 -23.13 -0.28 -0.37
N ASP A 1059 -21.98 -0.34 -1.05
CA ASP A 1059 -21.02 -1.44 -0.85
C ASP A 1059 -20.07 -1.25 0.33
N SER A 1060 -20.02 -0.05 0.92
CA SER A 1060 -19.53 0.11 2.30
C SER A 1060 -20.40 -0.65 3.31
N LYS A 1061 -21.64 -1.04 2.94
CA LYS A 1061 -22.45 -1.99 3.71
C LYS A 1061 -22.02 -3.44 3.48
N GLN A 1062 -21.42 -3.81 2.35
CA GLN A 1062 -20.95 -5.19 2.13
C GLN A 1062 -19.71 -5.53 2.96
N ILE A 1063 -18.89 -4.53 3.34
CA ILE A 1063 -17.84 -4.69 4.36
C ILE A 1063 -18.45 -4.88 5.77
N TYR A 1064 -19.70 -4.46 5.98
CA TYR A 1064 -20.44 -4.61 7.23
C TYR A 1064 -21.44 -5.78 7.25
N VAL A 1065 -21.64 -6.50 6.14
CA VAL A 1065 -22.72 -7.51 5.97
C VAL A 1065 -22.25 -8.89 5.48
N CYS A 1066 -20.95 -9.12 5.35
CA CYS A 1066 -20.45 -10.48 5.48
C CYS A 1066 -20.06 -10.77 6.93
#